data_AF-G2EA43-F1
#
_entry.id   AF-G2EA43-F1
#
_cell.length_a   1.000
_cell.length_b   1.000
_cell.length_c   1.000
_cell.angle_alpha   90.00
_cell.angle_beta   90.00
_cell.angle_gamma   90.00
#
_symmetry.space_group_name_H-M   'P 1'
#
loop_
_entity.id
_entity.type
_entity.pdbx_description
1 polymer ?
#
loop_
_entity_poly.entity_id
_entity_poly.type
_entity_poly.pdbx_seq_one_letter_code
_entity_poly.pdbx_strand_id
1 'polypeptide(L)'
;MKNLFFIVAFLCISISFSQSKSIEISGKIIAADDQLPLESATVHLERLSDSTVINYTISDREGRFLLEDRISDKSVKMYVSYIGYKTYVKTISLSNPIIKLENIKMEVSNALDEVLIKSSAPITIKKDTLEFNVSSFKTKKDASVEDLLKELPGVEVDEDGKIKINGKEVNKILVNGKPFFGDDPTITTKNLTKELIEKVQIVDTKTKAEAFTGEDVDGESKTINLTIKEENNKGVFGRVAGGVGTNDRYEGAGMLNYFDNDRRISVLAGTNNINSPGFSFGEIRKMFGGGSNMSMSNNGSFSIDGRSFGGGQGITKSRNAGLNFADKIGEKTDVAADYFYSGSTSENETASQRENILPDSRYFTNSTSKSYNDTNSHSANMGFDIEIDSTFLINIDPSFRYVKSTNTYDSDEESLNDQNVLTNNSNANSYIEDIGKNFRNNINITKKFGDKGAFVRVNVTNEINTRESEDYLTSLTNVYGKDVNDPNNPEYVLLDQTERDQLTNGEGDVNTFRSSINYRLPLIAEALFLDFDYNYDREKSMDTKSTYDKDGQGDYSMFNEDLSTDFEYLDESMTPGVSISYSNKIWSANFGFNYVFRTLGNTDLLRSELTIKKRFESPELKGYLRYKFSPKVSFWSSYSMRSSPPRLSQLQAFQNVSNPLNTIVGNPDLSPSNDHRISLGFNAFDWQKRTGFYAYIGGDLNENQVVNKTTVDDDFVSTTTYANVDGNYNAYASLNYSKDFKLDSIRTIKASIGMTTGQRRNINFNNDVQYASKRQSLSPKAELRFIWKNVMEFRPRYSISFTKNKYDLPEFEDRNFLYLDLSLSTALFLPKKFEWRNDVNFNYNPNIGPGFQKSAWFWNSTLAYSVLKDAGTVTLKVYDLLNQNTNARRTATQNYIQDSQSTVLEQYFMLSFSWKFNSLGSKGETKGNDVFYSH
;
A
#
# COMPACT_ATOMS: atom_id res chain seq x y z
N MET A 1 27.49 -1.92 39.96
CA MET A 1 26.62 -2.05 41.15
C MET A 1 25.69 -0.84 41.35
N LYS A 2 26.13 0.42 41.23
CA LYS A 2 25.24 1.60 41.33
C LYS A 2 24.09 1.63 40.31
N ASN A 3 24.30 1.11 39.09
CA ASN A 3 23.25 1.03 38.05
C ASN A 3 22.22 -0.10 38.31
N LEU A 4 22.61 -1.15 39.03
CA LEU A 4 21.69 -2.23 39.42
C LEU A 4 20.72 -1.76 40.52
N PHE A 5 21.19 -0.90 41.42
CA PHE A 5 20.38 -0.33 42.49
C PHE A 5 19.31 0.63 41.98
N PHE A 6 19.60 1.39 40.91
CA PHE A 6 18.60 2.24 40.25
C PHE A 6 17.53 1.41 39.52
N ILE A 7 17.91 0.31 38.85
CA ILE A 7 16.97 -0.60 38.19
C ILE A 7 16.08 -1.31 39.22
N VAL A 8 16.64 -1.76 40.34
CA VAL A 8 15.90 -2.40 41.44
C VAL A 8 14.99 -1.38 42.17
N ALA A 9 15.45 -0.14 42.39
CA ALA A 9 14.61 0.91 42.97
C ALA A 9 13.45 1.30 42.02
N PHE A 10 13.67 1.33 40.71
CA PHE A 10 12.63 1.59 39.71
C PHE A 10 11.60 0.44 39.62
N LEU A 11 12.06 -0.81 39.78
CA LEU A 11 11.21 -2.01 39.91
C LEU A 11 10.39 -2.03 41.21
N CYS A 12 10.96 -1.59 42.34
CA CYS A 12 10.24 -1.53 43.63
C CYS A 12 9.16 -0.42 43.68
N ILE A 13 9.39 0.70 42.99
CA ILE A 13 8.38 1.77 42.88
C ILE A 13 7.21 1.34 41.99
N SER A 14 7.43 0.50 40.98
CA SER A 14 6.37 0.00 40.10
C SER A 14 5.46 -1.05 40.77
N ILE A 15 5.94 -1.75 41.80
CA ILE A 15 5.14 -2.71 42.58
C ILE A 15 4.24 -1.99 43.61
N SER A 16 4.68 -0.85 44.14
CA SER A 16 3.93 -0.11 45.20
C SER A 16 2.68 0.63 44.71
N PHE A 17 2.49 0.79 43.39
CA PHE A 17 1.29 1.43 42.81
C PHE A 17 0.23 0.43 42.30
N SER A 18 0.39 -0.88 42.54
CA SER A 18 -0.55 -1.92 42.10
C SER A 18 -1.66 -2.21 43.12
N GLN A 19 -2.42 -1.20 43.54
CA GLN A 19 -3.61 -1.37 44.40
C GLN A 19 -4.94 -1.31 43.63
N SER A 20 -5.05 -1.99 42.49
CA SER A 20 -6.33 -2.17 41.79
C SER A 20 -6.85 -3.59 41.98
N LYS A 21 -8.08 -3.73 42.47
CA LYS A 21 -8.75 -5.04 42.62
C LYS A 21 -9.33 -5.43 41.26
N SER A 22 -9.05 -6.67 40.84
CA SER A 22 -9.72 -7.27 39.67
C SER A 22 -11.18 -7.54 40.02
N ILE A 23 -12.09 -7.06 39.18
CA ILE A 23 -13.53 -7.23 39.32
C ILE A 23 -14.04 -7.97 38.09
N GLU A 24 -14.83 -9.02 38.35
CA GLU A 24 -15.49 -9.84 37.35
C GLU A 24 -17.01 -9.71 37.52
N ILE A 25 -17.71 -9.26 36.48
CA ILE A 25 -19.17 -9.17 36.43
C ILE A 25 -19.67 -10.09 35.32
N SER A 26 -20.50 -11.07 35.67
CA SER A 26 -21.07 -12.01 34.70
C SER A 26 -22.58 -12.12 34.83
N GLY A 27 -23.25 -12.51 33.76
CA GLY A 27 -24.69 -12.73 33.73
C GLY A 27 -25.15 -13.29 32.39
N LYS A 28 -26.46 -13.45 32.23
CA LYS A 28 -27.10 -13.91 30.99
C LYS A 28 -28.23 -12.97 30.60
N ILE A 29 -28.30 -12.59 29.32
CA ILE A 29 -29.27 -11.67 28.75
C ILE A 29 -30.24 -12.48 27.90
N ILE A 30 -31.53 -12.31 28.19
CA ILE A 30 -32.62 -12.99 27.50
C ILE A 30 -33.72 -11.99 27.16
N ALA A 31 -34.46 -12.27 26.10
CA ALA A 31 -35.66 -11.51 25.79
C ALA A 31 -36.76 -11.79 26.83
N ALA A 32 -37.49 -10.75 27.23
CA ALA A 32 -38.53 -10.88 28.26
C ALA A 32 -39.75 -11.68 27.77
N ASP A 33 -40.05 -11.61 26.47
CA ASP A 33 -41.20 -12.20 25.80
C ASP A 33 -41.02 -13.69 25.50
N ASP A 34 -39.99 -14.08 24.76
CA ASP A 34 -39.80 -15.46 24.29
C ASP A 34 -38.71 -16.24 25.06
N GLN A 35 -38.05 -15.59 26.04
CA GLN A 35 -36.94 -16.14 26.82
C GLN A 35 -35.74 -16.59 25.95
N LEU A 36 -35.67 -16.20 24.68
CA LEU A 36 -34.53 -16.51 23.83
C LEU A 36 -33.30 -15.74 24.31
N PRO A 37 -32.11 -16.37 24.28
CA PRO A 37 -30.87 -15.66 24.53
C PRO A 37 -30.64 -14.55 23.50
N LEU A 38 -30.29 -13.36 23.97
CA LEU A 38 -29.93 -12.25 23.09
C LEU A 38 -28.43 -12.29 22.81
N GLU A 39 -28.04 -12.81 21.65
CA GLU A 39 -26.66 -12.74 21.14
C GLU A 39 -26.34 -11.30 20.73
N SER A 40 -25.10 -10.87 20.94
CA SER A 40 -24.61 -9.55 20.50
C SER A 40 -25.24 -8.33 21.20
N ALA A 41 -25.86 -8.50 22.38
CA ALA A 41 -26.25 -7.39 23.24
C ALA A 41 -25.03 -6.72 23.87
N THR A 42 -24.96 -5.39 23.78
CA THR A 42 -23.88 -4.57 24.36
C THR A 42 -24.16 -4.33 25.83
N VAL A 43 -23.21 -4.72 26.69
CA VAL A 43 -23.20 -4.42 28.11
C VAL A 43 -22.06 -3.46 28.40
N HIS A 44 -22.31 -2.31 29.02
CA HIS A 44 -21.25 -1.37 29.38
C HIS A 44 -21.39 -0.82 30.78
N LEU A 45 -20.27 -0.42 31.37
CA LEU A 45 -20.18 0.16 32.70
C LEU A 45 -19.85 1.65 32.59
N GLU A 46 -20.57 2.50 33.30
CA GLU A 46 -20.28 3.94 33.43
C GLU A 46 -19.94 4.31 34.87
N ARG A 47 -19.03 5.27 35.05
CA ARG A 47 -18.77 5.90 36.35
C ARG A 47 -19.98 6.71 36.79
N LEU A 48 -20.34 6.59 38.07
CA LEU A 48 -21.39 7.41 38.67
C LEU A 48 -21.05 8.90 38.71
N SER A 49 -19.76 9.25 38.79
CA SER A 49 -19.29 10.63 38.95
C SER A 49 -19.42 11.48 37.68
N ASP A 50 -19.12 10.90 36.52
CA ASP A 50 -18.98 11.66 35.27
C ASP A 50 -19.52 10.92 34.03
N SER A 51 -20.27 9.83 34.24
CA SER A 51 -20.87 8.98 33.18
C SER A 51 -19.86 8.48 32.15
N THR A 52 -18.58 8.38 32.51
CA THR A 52 -17.56 7.82 31.60
C THR A 52 -17.68 6.32 31.51
N VAL A 53 -17.62 5.80 30.28
CA VAL A 53 -17.52 4.36 30.04
C VAL A 53 -16.20 3.83 30.60
N ILE A 54 -16.29 2.88 31.53
CA ILE A 54 -15.17 2.20 32.17
C ILE A 54 -14.73 1.02 31.30
N ASN A 55 -15.67 0.11 31.05
CA ASN A 55 -15.48 -1.09 30.25
C ASN A 55 -16.81 -1.52 29.63
N TYR A 56 -16.74 -2.40 28.63
CA TYR A 56 -17.91 -2.97 27.99
C TYR A 56 -17.63 -4.41 27.55
N THR A 57 -18.71 -5.14 27.26
CA THR A 57 -18.67 -6.52 26.78
C THR A 57 -19.90 -6.75 25.89
N ILE A 58 -19.87 -7.84 25.15
CA ILE A 58 -20.96 -8.25 24.26
C ILE A 58 -21.32 -9.69 24.65
N SER A 59 -22.62 -9.99 24.67
CA SER A 59 -23.11 -11.33 24.95
C SER A 59 -22.82 -12.33 23.83
N ASP A 60 -22.55 -13.57 24.21
CA ASP A 60 -22.33 -14.69 23.30
C ASP A 60 -23.64 -15.28 22.74
N ARG A 61 -23.53 -16.36 21.95
CA ARG A 61 -24.67 -17.10 21.36
C ARG A 61 -25.69 -17.61 22.38
N GLU A 62 -25.26 -17.83 23.62
CA GLU A 62 -26.13 -18.28 24.70
C GLU A 62 -26.61 -17.11 25.58
N GLY A 63 -26.40 -15.87 25.13
CA GLY A 63 -26.75 -14.63 25.83
C GLY A 63 -25.86 -14.34 27.03
N ARG A 64 -24.79 -15.10 27.27
CA ARG A 64 -23.93 -14.92 28.45
C ARG A 64 -22.94 -13.80 28.20
N PHE A 65 -22.66 -12.99 29.22
CA PHE A 65 -21.64 -11.95 29.17
C PHE A 65 -20.68 -12.06 30.36
N LEU A 66 -19.46 -11.57 30.13
CA LEU A 66 -18.40 -11.50 31.11
C LEU A 66 -17.68 -10.16 30.96
N LEU A 67 -17.59 -9.41 32.05
CA LEU A 67 -16.96 -8.10 32.16
C LEU A 67 -15.85 -8.20 33.21
N GLU A 68 -14.60 -8.20 32.75
CA GLU A 68 -13.41 -8.23 33.61
C GLU A 68 -12.67 -6.89 33.50
N ASP A 69 -12.50 -6.18 34.62
CA ASP A 69 -11.66 -4.98 34.65
C ASP A 69 -11.06 -4.72 36.04
N ARG A 70 -10.07 -3.84 36.09
CA ARG A 70 -9.47 -3.32 37.32
C ARG A 70 -10.09 -1.97 37.66
N ILE A 71 -11.17 -1.99 38.43
CA ILE A 71 -11.96 -0.79 38.76
C ILE A 71 -11.66 -0.34 40.19
N SER A 72 -11.36 0.95 40.36
CA SER A 72 -11.11 1.56 41.67
C SER A 72 -12.36 2.18 42.32
N ASP A 73 -13.44 2.36 41.56
CA ASP A 73 -14.71 2.91 42.03
C ASP A 73 -15.46 1.96 42.97
N LYS A 74 -16.22 2.51 43.92
CA LYS A 74 -17.05 1.71 44.85
C LYS A 74 -18.34 1.18 44.23
N SER A 75 -18.85 1.87 43.21
CA SER A 75 -20.08 1.52 42.51
C SER A 75 -20.08 2.11 41.10
N VAL A 76 -20.75 1.41 40.18
CA VAL A 76 -20.83 1.75 38.75
C VAL A 76 -22.25 1.55 38.24
N LYS A 77 -22.65 2.25 37.17
CA LYS A 77 -23.90 1.94 36.45
C LYS A 77 -23.60 0.97 35.31
N MET A 78 -24.27 -0.16 35.29
CA MET A 78 -24.28 -1.09 34.18
C MET A 78 -25.48 -0.80 33.29
N TYR A 79 -25.24 -0.73 31.99
CA TYR A 79 -26.24 -0.63 30.95
C TYR A 79 -26.19 -1.90 30.10
N VAL A 80 -27.35 -2.38 29.66
CA VAL A 80 -27.48 -3.42 28.65
C VAL A 80 -28.38 -2.89 27.55
N SER A 81 -27.90 -2.95 26.32
CA SER A 81 -28.59 -2.43 25.14
C SER A 81 -28.59 -3.46 24.02
N TYR A 82 -29.72 -3.58 23.32
CA TYR A 82 -29.87 -4.46 22.17
C TYR A 82 -30.91 -3.84 21.22
N ILE A 83 -30.70 -3.99 19.92
CA ILE A 83 -31.54 -3.34 18.90
C ILE A 83 -32.98 -3.86 19.00
N GLY A 84 -33.95 -2.95 19.07
CA GLY A 84 -35.38 -3.30 19.21
C GLY A 84 -35.84 -3.49 20.66
N TYR A 85 -34.95 -3.32 21.64
CA TYR A 85 -35.26 -3.49 23.07
C TYR A 85 -34.97 -2.22 23.87
N LYS A 86 -35.65 -2.06 25.01
CA LYS A 86 -35.39 -0.99 25.96
C LYS A 86 -34.06 -1.22 26.67
N THR A 87 -33.24 -0.17 26.79
CA THR A 87 -31.97 -0.23 27.54
C THR A 87 -32.23 -0.54 29.01
N TYR A 88 -31.65 -1.64 29.51
CA TYR A 88 -31.68 -2.00 30.91
C TYR A 88 -30.57 -1.28 31.67
N VAL A 89 -30.88 -0.73 32.86
CA VAL A 89 -29.92 0.02 33.68
C VAL A 89 -29.93 -0.52 35.11
N LYS A 90 -28.74 -0.80 35.67
CA LYS A 90 -28.58 -1.26 37.05
C LYS A 90 -27.31 -0.70 37.68
N THR A 91 -27.43 -0.12 38.87
CA THR A 91 -26.25 0.27 39.67
C THR A 91 -25.67 -0.97 40.38
N ILE A 92 -24.38 -1.24 40.17
CA ILE A 92 -23.65 -2.36 40.76
C ILE A 92 -22.68 -1.84 41.81
N SER A 93 -22.71 -2.41 43.02
CA SER A 93 -21.68 -2.18 44.04
C SER A 93 -20.50 -3.10 43.79
N LEU A 94 -19.29 -2.52 43.77
CA LEU A 94 -18.03 -3.20 43.48
C LEU A 94 -17.32 -3.68 44.75
N SER A 95 -18.10 -4.03 45.77
CA SER A 95 -17.61 -4.49 47.07
C SER A 95 -17.03 -5.91 47.02
N ASN A 96 -17.53 -6.75 46.11
CA ASN A 96 -17.05 -8.10 45.85
C ASN A 96 -16.24 -8.16 44.54
N PRO A 97 -15.16 -8.96 44.48
CA PRO A 97 -14.35 -9.12 43.27
C PRO A 97 -15.05 -9.96 42.18
N ILE A 98 -16.04 -10.79 42.53
CA ILE A 98 -16.81 -11.59 41.57
C ILE A 98 -18.30 -11.33 41.81
N ILE A 99 -19.00 -10.83 40.79
CA ILE A 99 -20.40 -10.43 40.83
C ILE A 99 -21.14 -11.23 39.75
N LYS A 100 -21.91 -12.23 40.18
CA LYS A 100 -22.78 -13.00 39.29
C LYS A 100 -24.19 -12.41 39.34
N LEU A 101 -24.65 -11.90 38.22
CA LEU A 101 -25.99 -11.36 38.03
C LEU A 101 -26.93 -12.48 37.59
N GLU A 102 -28.17 -12.42 38.07
CA GLU A 102 -29.25 -13.25 37.54
C GLU A 102 -29.58 -12.87 36.09
N ASN A 103 -30.45 -13.66 35.44
CA ASN A 103 -30.87 -13.43 34.07
C ASN A 103 -31.46 -12.01 33.90
N ILE A 104 -30.85 -11.21 33.02
CA ILE A 104 -31.30 -9.89 32.65
C ILE A 104 -32.34 -10.04 31.54
N LYS A 105 -33.60 -9.75 31.87
CA LYS A 105 -34.72 -9.77 30.93
C LYS A 105 -34.84 -8.42 30.24
N MET A 106 -34.70 -8.39 28.93
CA MET A 106 -34.82 -7.19 28.10
C MET A 106 -36.25 -7.07 27.56
N GLU A 107 -36.91 -5.94 27.80
CA GLU A 107 -38.24 -5.66 27.26
C GLU A 107 -38.17 -5.14 25.82
N VAL A 108 -39.08 -5.60 24.95
CA VAL A 108 -39.23 -5.07 23.59
C VAL A 108 -39.63 -3.59 23.65
N SER A 109 -39.00 -2.77 22.81
CA SER A 109 -39.32 -1.34 22.71
C SER A 109 -40.49 -1.12 21.74
N ASN A 110 -41.57 -0.49 22.21
CA ASN A 110 -42.80 -0.25 21.43
C ASN A 110 -42.97 1.19 20.93
N ALA A 111 -41.96 2.07 21.00
CA ALA A 111 -42.17 3.49 20.74
C ALA A 111 -41.37 4.03 19.55
N LEU A 112 -42.13 4.55 18.58
CA LEU A 112 -41.75 5.51 17.54
C LEU A 112 -41.81 6.97 18.06
N ASP A 113 -42.01 7.20 19.36
CA ASP A 113 -42.06 8.55 19.96
C ASP A 113 -41.06 8.70 21.12
N GLU A 114 -40.20 9.70 20.94
CA GLU A 114 -39.58 10.58 21.93
C GLU A 114 -39.26 9.97 23.32
N VAL A 115 -38.07 9.39 23.46
CA VAL A 115 -37.38 9.33 24.75
C VAL A 115 -36.02 9.99 24.61
N LEU A 116 -36.01 11.27 24.96
CA LEU A 116 -34.85 12.11 25.21
C LEU A 116 -34.09 11.57 26.44
N ILE A 117 -33.30 10.50 26.30
CA ILE A 117 -32.39 10.02 27.36
C ILE A 117 -31.01 9.63 26.79
N LYS A 118 -30.14 10.64 26.70
CA LYS A 118 -28.73 10.75 27.19
C LYS A 118 -27.75 9.55 27.22
N SER A 119 -28.03 8.36 26.69
CA SER A 119 -27.01 7.30 26.57
C SER A 119 -27.24 6.48 25.31
N SER A 120 -26.66 6.95 24.22
CA SER A 120 -26.39 6.09 23.06
C SER A 120 -25.33 5.07 23.48
N ALA A 121 -25.60 3.78 23.21
CA ALA A 121 -24.63 2.73 23.48
C ALA A 121 -23.29 3.08 22.80
N PRO A 122 -22.14 2.92 23.48
CA PRO A 122 -20.84 3.27 22.93
C PRO A 122 -20.53 2.51 21.65
N ILE A 123 -21.08 1.29 21.53
CA ILE A 123 -20.91 0.40 20.38
C ILE A 123 -22.25 -0.27 20.09
N THR A 124 -22.63 -0.28 18.82
CA THR A 124 -23.81 -0.97 18.31
C THR A 124 -23.42 -1.84 17.12
N ILE A 125 -23.78 -3.13 17.13
CA ILE A 125 -23.57 -4.04 15.99
C ILE A 125 -24.86 -4.11 15.18
N LYS A 126 -24.83 -3.65 13.92
CA LYS A 126 -25.96 -3.68 12.99
C LYS A 126 -25.64 -4.60 11.82
N LYS A 127 -26.14 -5.85 11.83
CA LYS A 127 -25.90 -6.84 10.76
C LYS A 127 -24.39 -6.99 10.45
N ASP A 128 -23.88 -6.30 9.44
CA ASP A 128 -22.48 -6.33 8.99
C ASP A 128 -21.68 -5.04 9.33
N THR A 129 -22.26 -4.15 10.15
CA THR A 129 -21.69 -2.85 10.51
C THR A 129 -21.40 -2.77 12.01
N LEU A 130 -20.17 -2.39 12.37
CA LEU A 130 -19.82 -1.98 13.73
C LEU A 130 -19.92 -0.45 13.82
N GLU A 131 -20.86 0.05 14.61
CA GLU A 131 -21.08 1.48 14.81
C GLU A 131 -20.59 1.92 16.19
N PHE A 132 -19.73 2.94 16.22
CA PHE A 132 -19.19 3.57 17.41
C PHE A 132 -19.79 4.95 17.59
N ASN A 133 -20.38 5.22 18.76
CA ASN A 133 -20.85 6.56 19.08
C ASN A 133 -19.68 7.42 19.60
N VAL A 134 -19.36 8.50 18.88
CA VAL A 134 -18.18 9.33 19.19
C VAL A 134 -18.29 10.05 20.54
N SER A 135 -19.51 10.38 20.96
CA SER A 135 -19.74 11.09 22.23
C SER A 135 -19.36 10.25 23.46
N SER A 136 -19.36 8.92 23.33
CA SER A 136 -19.06 7.99 24.42
C SER A 136 -17.55 7.82 24.69
N PHE A 137 -16.68 8.28 23.78
CA PHE A 137 -15.23 8.15 23.91
C PHE A 137 -14.58 9.50 24.28
N LYS A 138 -13.83 9.58 25.38
CA LYS A 138 -13.12 10.81 25.78
C LYS A 138 -11.77 10.93 25.05
N THR A 139 -11.56 12.07 24.39
CA THR A 139 -10.30 12.45 23.73
C THR A 139 -9.84 13.82 24.25
N LYS A 140 -8.67 14.29 23.83
CA LYS A 140 -8.26 15.69 24.02
C LYS A 140 -9.26 16.63 23.33
N LYS A 141 -9.36 17.86 23.84
CA LYS A 141 -10.03 18.98 23.14
C LYS A 141 -9.31 19.20 21.80
N ASP A 142 -10.04 19.44 20.71
CA ASP A 142 -9.51 19.60 19.35
C ASP A 142 -8.84 18.35 18.72
N ALA A 143 -9.08 17.15 19.29
CA ALA A 143 -8.59 15.88 18.76
C ALA A 143 -9.00 15.66 17.29
N SER A 144 -8.07 15.12 16.50
CA SER A 144 -8.35 14.68 15.13
C SER A 144 -9.25 13.42 15.13
N VAL A 145 -9.84 13.09 13.99
CA VAL A 145 -10.51 11.80 13.83
C VAL A 145 -9.52 10.64 14.00
N GLU A 146 -8.26 10.80 13.60
CA GLU A 146 -7.21 9.81 13.88
C GLU A 146 -7.06 9.54 15.38
N ASP A 147 -7.02 10.58 16.21
CA ASP A 147 -6.93 10.45 17.67
C ASP A 147 -8.18 9.78 18.26
N LEU A 148 -9.36 10.04 17.67
CA LEU A 148 -10.59 9.34 18.00
C LEU A 148 -10.50 7.85 17.65
N LEU A 149 -10.04 7.52 16.44
CA LEU A 149 -9.89 6.14 15.97
C LEU A 149 -8.92 5.35 16.86
N LYS A 150 -7.84 5.97 17.37
CA LYS A 150 -6.90 5.33 18.32
C LYS A 150 -7.55 4.94 19.67
N GLU A 151 -8.62 5.61 20.07
CA GLU A 151 -9.38 5.27 21.28
C GLU A 151 -10.43 4.19 21.01
N LEU A 152 -10.73 3.88 19.74
CA LEU A 152 -11.66 2.83 19.38
C LEU A 152 -11.00 1.43 19.56
N PRO A 153 -11.73 0.48 20.15
CA PRO A 153 -11.23 -0.88 20.38
C PRO A 153 -11.06 -1.64 19.06
N GLY A 154 -9.98 -2.43 18.98
CA GLY A 154 -9.64 -3.17 17.75
C GLY A 154 -9.08 -2.29 16.63
N VAL A 155 -8.99 -0.97 16.83
CA VAL A 155 -8.39 -0.05 15.89
C VAL A 155 -6.93 0.19 16.26
N GLU A 156 -6.06 -0.04 15.29
CA GLU A 156 -4.64 0.27 15.37
C GLU A 156 -4.34 1.34 14.34
N VAL A 157 -3.74 2.45 14.78
CA VAL A 157 -3.21 3.46 13.87
C VAL A 157 -1.71 3.52 14.09
N ASP A 158 -0.95 3.31 13.02
CA ASP A 158 0.50 3.44 13.04
C ASP A 158 0.95 4.91 12.91
N GLU A 159 2.26 5.13 12.91
CA GLU A 159 2.84 6.48 12.85
C GLU A 159 2.69 7.14 11.48
N ASP A 160 2.48 6.33 10.44
CA ASP A 160 2.26 6.78 9.07
C ASP A 160 0.79 7.18 8.85
N GLY A 161 -0.10 6.74 9.75
CA GLY A 161 -1.54 7.00 9.73
C GLY A 161 -2.33 5.85 9.12
N LYS A 162 -1.71 4.71 8.80
CA LYS A 162 -2.46 3.53 8.33
C LYS A 162 -3.31 3.01 9.47
N ILE A 163 -4.59 2.82 9.16
CA ILE A 163 -5.58 2.35 10.11
C ILE A 163 -5.82 0.87 9.83
N LYS A 164 -5.74 0.04 10.87
CA LYS A 164 -6.15 -1.35 10.84
C LYS A 164 -7.27 -1.57 11.83
N ILE A 165 -8.26 -2.37 11.45
CA ILE A 165 -9.35 -2.75 12.34
C ILE A 165 -9.36 -4.27 12.42
N ASN A 166 -9.14 -4.79 13.63
CA ASN A 166 -8.99 -6.23 13.86
C ASN A 166 -7.96 -6.82 12.87
N GLY A 167 -6.81 -6.15 12.76
CA GLY A 167 -5.67 -6.53 11.91
C GLY A 167 -5.88 -6.43 10.40
N LYS A 168 -7.09 -6.10 9.94
CA LYS A 168 -7.42 -5.85 8.54
C LYS A 168 -7.22 -4.38 8.20
N GLU A 169 -6.60 -4.10 7.06
CA GLU A 169 -6.33 -2.72 6.62
C GLU A 169 -7.63 -1.99 6.25
N VAL A 170 -7.68 -0.70 6.62
CA VAL A 170 -8.74 0.20 6.19
C VAL A 170 -8.32 0.84 4.88
N ASN A 171 -9.00 0.46 3.80
CA ASN A 171 -8.62 0.87 2.46
C ASN A 171 -9.41 2.08 1.97
N LYS A 172 -10.53 2.42 2.65
CA LYS A 172 -11.40 3.52 2.24
C LYS A 172 -12.01 4.21 3.46
N ILE A 173 -12.02 5.54 3.45
CA ILE A 173 -12.75 6.35 4.43
C ILE A 173 -13.76 7.22 3.72
N LEU A 174 -15.00 7.11 4.15
CA LEU A 174 -16.14 7.86 3.67
C LEU A 174 -16.55 8.89 4.71
N VAL A 175 -17.05 10.02 4.25
CA VAL A 175 -17.64 11.07 5.09
C VAL A 175 -19.08 11.27 4.62
N ASN A 176 -20.06 10.93 5.46
CA ASN A 176 -21.48 10.80 5.09
C ASN A 176 -21.68 9.96 3.81
N GLY A 177 -21.00 8.81 3.70
CA GLY A 177 -21.11 7.90 2.55
C GLY A 177 -20.35 8.32 1.28
N LYS A 178 -19.72 9.50 1.26
CA LYS A 178 -18.98 10.03 0.10
C LYS A 178 -17.46 10.01 0.33
N PRO A 179 -16.63 9.70 -0.68
CA PRO A 179 -15.18 9.78 -0.56
C PRO A 179 -14.72 11.22 -0.30
N PHE A 180 -13.53 11.38 0.29
CA PHE A 180 -12.91 12.67 0.59
C PHE A 180 -11.47 12.63 0.10
N PHE A 181 -11.17 13.35 -1.00
CA PHE A 181 -9.91 13.25 -1.76
C PHE A 181 -9.53 11.81 -2.18
N GLY A 182 -10.23 11.30 -3.19
CA GLY A 182 -10.01 9.92 -3.66
C GLY A 182 -10.34 8.90 -2.58
N ASP A 183 -9.59 7.79 -2.55
CA ASP A 183 -9.74 6.72 -1.56
C ASP A 183 -8.75 6.84 -0.38
N ASP A 184 -8.02 7.98 -0.23
CA ASP A 184 -7.00 8.15 0.81
C ASP A 184 -7.61 8.28 2.23
N PRO A 185 -7.41 7.28 3.12
CA PRO A 185 -7.94 7.31 4.47
C PRO A 185 -7.25 8.35 5.38
N THR A 186 -5.99 8.69 5.11
CA THR A 186 -5.16 9.51 5.99
C THR A 186 -5.40 11.00 5.85
N ILE A 187 -5.68 11.50 4.63
CA ILE A 187 -6.02 12.91 4.41
C ILE A 187 -7.30 13.24 5.19
N THR A 188 -8.30 12.35 5.11
CA THR A 188 -9.60 12.50 5.77
C THR A 188 -9.48 12.54 7.30
N THR A 189 -8.80 11.55 7.90
CA THR A 189 -8.82 11.36 9.35
C THR A 189 -7.94 12.34 10.14
N LYS A 190 -6.91 12.90 9.50
CA LYS A 190 -6.01 13.89 10.13
C LYS A 190 -6.56 15.32 10.08
N ASN A 191 -7.49 15.60 9.16
CA ASN A 191 -8.01 16.96 8.94
C ASN A 191 -9.41 17.20 9.50
N LEU A 192 -10.22 16.16 9.68
CA LEU A 192 -11.48 16.25 10.41
C LEU A 192 -11.22 16.23 11.92
N THR A 193 -11.92 17.10 12.66
CA THR A 193 -11.92 17.06 14.13
C THR A 193 -13.01 16.15 14.64
N LYS A 194 -12.76 15.51 15.78
CA LYS A 194 -13.74 14.68 16.48
C LYS A 194 -15.07 15.42 16.72
N GLU A 195 -15.01 16.71 17.03
CA GLU A 195 -16.19 17.50 17.38
C GLU A 195 -17.23 17.54 16.25
N LEU A 196 -16.78 17.37 15.00
CA LEU A 196 -17.61 17.28 13.80
C LEU A 196 -18.32 15.93 13.69
N ILE A 197 -17.75 14.85 14.23
CA ILE A 197 -18.20 13.48 13.99
C ILE A 197 -19.24 13.07 15.05
N GLU A 198 -20.38 12.57 14.58
CA GLU A 198 -21.44 11.98 15.39
C GLU A 198 -21.14 10.50 15.70
N LYS A 199 -20.85 9.71 14.65
CA LYS A 199 -20.66 8.26 14.69
C LYS A 199 -19.61 7.79 13.68
N VAL A 200 -18.95 6.69 14.01
CA VAL A 200 -17.97 6.00 13.15
C VAL A 200 -18.52 4.60 12.84
N GLN A 201 -18.70 4.28 11.57
CA GLN A 201 -19.21 2.98 11.12
C GLN A 201 -18.10 2.21 10.41
N ILE A 202 -17.92 0.95 10.75
CA ILE A 202 -16.95 0.05 10.15
C ILE A 202 -17.71 -1.05 9.42
N VAL A 203 -17.45 -1.17 8.12
CA VAL A 203 -18.05 -2.17 7.23
C VAL A 203 -16.99 -2.88 6.41
N ASP A 204 -17.32 -4.04 5.86
CA ASP A 204 -16.50 -4.65 4.80
C ASP A 204 -16.49 -3.75 3.55
N THR A 205 -15.33 -3.58 2.92
CA THR A 205 -15.20 -2.73 1.73
C THR A 205 -15.94 -3.34 0.55
N LYS A 206 -16.91 -2.61 -0.01
CA LYS A 206 -17.68 -3.00 -1.21
C LYS A 206 -17.57 -1.90 -2.28
N THR A 207 -17.59 -2.29 -3.55
CA THR A 207 -17.87 -1.38 -4.65
C THR A 207 -19.32 -0.86 -4.57
N LYS A 208 -19.62 0.23 -5.28
CA LYS A 208 -21.00 0.77 -5.30
C LYS A 208 -22.00 -0.23 -5.88
N ALA A 209 -21.61 -0.97 -6.93
CA ALA A 209 -22.47 -2.00 -7.52
C ALA A 209 -22.68 -3.21 -6.60
N GLU A 210 -21.65 -3.67 -5.88
CA GLU A 210 -21.78 -4.74 -4.87
C GLU A 210 -22.65 -4.30 -3.69
N ALA A 211 -22.46 -3.06 -3.20
CA ALA A 211 -23.32 -2.49 -2.16
C ALA A 211 -24.78 -2.37 -2.63
N PHE A 212 -25.00 -1.96 -3.88
CA PHE A 212 -26.34 -1.83 -4.50
C PHE A 212 -27.06 -3.17 -4.70
N THR A 213 -26.30 -4.23 -5.00
CA THR A 213 -26.80 -5.59 -5.20
C THR A 213 -26.84 -6.42 -3.92
N GLY A 214 -26.24 -5.94 -2.84
CA GLY A 214 -26.20 -6.64 -1.55
C GLY A 214 -25.22 -7.81 -1.53
N GLU A 215 -24.25 -7.84 -2.44
CA GLU A 215 -23.25 -8.89 -2.53
C GLU A 215 -22.38 -8.94 -1.27
N ASP A 216 -22.01 -10.16 -0.86
CA ASP A 216 -21.05 -10.40 0.21
C ASP A 216 -19.64 -10.39 -0.40
N VAL A 217 -18.70 -9.76 0.29
CA VAL A 217 -17.30 -9.61 -0.16
C VAL A 217 -16.38 -10.43 0.74
N ASP A 218 -15.14 -10.65 0.34
CA ASP A 218 -14.16 -11.46 1.08
C ASP A 218 -13.93 -10.96 2.53
N GLY A 219 -14.23 -9.69 2.79
CA GLY A 219 -14.15 -9.03 4.08
C GLY A 219 -12.71 -8.80 4.54
N GLU A 220 -11.74 -8.89 3.63
CA GLU A 220 -10.30 -8.70 3.91
C GLU A 220 -9.93 -7.22 4.03
N SER A 221 -10.72 -6.34 3.42
CA SER A 221 -10.58 -4.89 3.51
C SER A 221 -11.74 -4.27 4.27
N LYS A 222 -11.47 -3.22 5.06
CA LYS A 222 -12.48 -2.47 5.82
C LYS A 222 -12.65 -1.06 5.29
N THR A 223 -13.89 -0.57 5.33
CA THR A 223 -14.23 0.83 5.07
C THR A 223 -14.71 1.47 6.36
N ILE A 224 -14.21 2.66 6.68
CA ILE A 224 -14.75 3.51 7.75
C ILE A 224 -15.66 4.57 7.14
N ASN A 225 -16.91 4.65 7.58
CA ASN A 225 -17.78 5.78 7.29
C ASN A 225 -17.89 6.70 8.52
N LEU A 226 -17.50 7.95 8.38
CA LEU A 226 -17.58 9.01 9.38
C LEU A 226 -18.85 9.83 9.12
N THR A 227 -19.78 9.84 10.07
CA THR A 227 -20.97 10.71 9.95
C THR A 227 -20.72 12.04 10.65
N ILE A 228 -20.88 13.15 9.94
CA ILE A 228 -20.79 14.51 10.48
C ILE A 228 -22.12 14.88 11.16
N LYS A 229 -22.05 15.58 12.29
CA LYS A 229 -23.23 16.16 12.96
C LYS A 229 -23.91 17.20 12.07
N GLU A 230 -25.24 17.21 12.03
CA GLU A 230 -26.01 18.08 11.13
C GLU A 230 -25.65 19.56 11.27
N GLU A 231 -25.45 20.05 12.50
CA GLU A 231 -25.08 21.43 12.79
C GLU A 231 -23.67 21.85 12.30
N ASN A 232 -22.85 20.88 11.88
CA ASN A 232 -21.47 21.06 11.47
C ASN A 232 -21.23 20.78 9.97
N ASN A 233 -22.28 20.68 9.16
CA ASN A 233 -22.19 20.41 7.72
C ASN A 233 -21.88 21.64 6.84
N LYS A 234 -21.59 22.82 7.44
CA LYS A 234 -21.31 24.06 6.70
C LYS A 234 -20.15 24.86 7.29
N GLY A 235 -19.13 25.15 6.49
CA GLY A 235 -18.00 25.99 6.90
C GLY A 235 -16.71 25.75 6.11
N VAL A 236 -15.64 26.43 6.52
CA VAL A 236 -14.31 26.35 5.92
C VAL A 236 -13.31 25.91 6.97
N PHE A 237 -12.46 24.97 6.62
CA PHE A 237 -11.37 24.55 7.49
C PHE A 237 -10.16 24.14 6.66
N GLY A 238 -8.99 24.25 7.27
CA GLY A 238 -7.76 24.02 6.53
C GLY A 238 -6.53 24.12 7.41
N ARG A 239 -5.40 23.95 6.75
CA ARG A 239 -4.09 23.94 7.39
C ARG A 239 -3.06 24.50 6.43
N VAL A 240 -2.16 25.31 6.94
CA VAL A 240 -1.02 25.85 6.20
C VAL A 240 0.22 25.63 7.03
N ALA A 241 1.31 25.19 6.40
CA ALA A 241 2.58 24.96 7.05
C ALA A 241 3.74 25.35 6.12
N GLY A 242 4.83 25.81 6.72
CA GLY A 242 6.06 26.14 6.03
C GLY A 242 7.26 25.95 6.93
N GLY A 243 8.38 25.55 6.35
CA GLY A 243 9.62 25.32 7.07
C GLY A 243 10.84 25.65 6.23
N VAL A 244 11.87 26.13 6.91
CA VAL A 244 13.19 26.45 6.36
C VAL A 244 14.24 25.75 7.20
N GLY A 245 15.29 25.25 6.55
CA GLY A 245 16.35 24.51 7.21
C GLY A 245 17.74 24.81 6.66
N THR A 246 18.75 24.25 7.32
CA THR A 246 20.14 24.30 6.87
C THR A 246 20.30 23.63 5.50
N ASN A 247 21.38 23.92 4.78
CA ASN A 247 21.67 23.35 3.45
C ASN A 247 20.54 23.61 2.44
N ASP A 248 19.97 24.83 2.48
CA ASP A 248 18.87 25.30 1.61
C ASP A 248 17.64 24.39 1.58
N ARG A 249 17.41 23.63 2.66
CA ARG A 249 16.25 22.75 2.79
C ARG A 249 14.99 23.56 3.11
N TYR A 250 13.88 23.22 2.46
CA TYR A 250 12.59 23.86 2.71
C TYR A 250 11.43 22.89 2.53
N GLU A 251 10.30 23.25 3.13
CA GLU A 251 9.02 22.58 2.97
C GLU A 251 7.88 23.61 3.01
N GLY A 252 6.83 23.39 2.24
CA GLY A 252 5.63 24.23 2.22
C GLY A 252 4.41 23.39 1.88
N ALA A 253 3.31 23.63 2.57
CA ALA A 253 2.10 22.84 2.45
C ALA A 253 0.86 23.65 2.81
N GLY A 254 -0.22 23.48 2.06
CA GLY A 254 -1.51 24.11 2.34
C GLY A 254 -2.66 23.22 1.89
N MET A 255 -3.74 23.21 2.66
CA MET A 255 -5.02 22.62 2.26
C MET A 255 -6.17 23.45 2.81
N LEU A 256 -7.16 23.66 1.95
CA LEU A 256 -8.41 24.34 2.20
C LEU A 256 -9.56 23.39 1.89
N ASN A 257 -10.54 23.33 2.77
CA ASN A 257 -11.77 22.58 2.58
C ASN A 257 -12.96 23.50 2.83
N TYR A 258 -13.94 23.45 1.94
CA TYR A 258 -15.21 24.15 2.04
C TYR A 258 -16.34 23.15 1.93
N PHE A 259 -17.17 23.10 2.98
CA PHE A 259 -18.36 22.25 3.05
C PHE A 259 -19.62 23.11 3.06
N ASP A 260 -20.60 22.68 2.28
CA ASP A 260 -21.98 23.18 2.31
C ASP A 260 -22.93 22.01 2.03
N ASN A 261 -23.31 21.30 3.10
CA ASN A 261 -24.12 20.09 3.05
C ASN A 261 -23.48 18.99 2.16
N ASP A 262 -24.10 18.71 1.02
CA ASP A 262 -23.61 17.73 0.04
C ASP A 262 -22.44 18.24 -0.79
N ARG A 263 -22.30 19.56 -0.91
CA ARG A 263 -21.24 20.19 -1.71
C ARG A 263 -19.96 20.26 -0.91
N ARG A 264 -18.89 19.77 -1.51
CA ARG A 264 -17.55 19.74 -0.93
C ARG A 264 -16.54 20.18 -1.97
N ILE A 265 -15.76 21.18 -1.61
CA ILE A 265 -14.66 21.69 -2.43
C ILE A 265 -13.42 21.66 -1.58
N SER A 266 -12.37 21.04 -2.11
CA SER A 266 -11.11 20.96 -1.39
C SER A 266 -9.94 21.26 -2.32
N VAL A 267 -9.00 22.07 -1.83
CA VAL A 267 -7.82 22.52 -2.58
C VAL A 267 -6.59 22.23 -1.72
N LEU A 268 -5.55 21.70 -2.33
CA LEU A 268 -4.26 21.49 -1.68
C LEU A 268 -3.10 21.92 -2.58
N ALA A 269 -1.98 22.29 -1.96
CA ALA A 269 -0.72 22.54 -2.63
C ALA A 269 0.45 22.27 -1.70
N GLY A 270 1.58 21.83 -2.26
CA GLY A 270 2.77 21.50 -1.48
C GLY A 270 4.06 21.52 -2.31
N THR A 271 5.18 21.78 -1.65
CA THR A 271 6.52 21.81 -2.25
C THR A 271 7.59 21.49 -1.20
N ASN A 272 8.62 20.72 -1.56
CA ASN A 272 9.75 20.42 -0.67
C ASN A 272 11.00 19.97 -1.46
N ASN A 273 12.17 19.97 -0.84
CA ASN A 273 13.42 19.39 -1.36
C ASN A 273 14.12 18.45 -0.36
N ILE A 274 13.31 17.70 0.40
CA ILE A 274 13.72 16.80 1.47
C ILE A 274 13.27 15.35 1.19
N ASN A 275 13.32 14.96 -0.10
CA ASN A 275 13.02 13.61 -0.62
C ASN A 275 11.71 13.00 -0.08
N SER A 276 10.65 13.81 -0.05
CA SER A 276 9.35 13.37 0.42
C SER A 276 8.30 13.50 -0.67
N PRO A 277 7.40 12.52 -0.85
CA PRO A 277 6.20 12.63 -1.66
C PRO A 277 5.29 13.76 -1.19
N GLY A 278 5.52 14.97 -1.67
CA GLY A 278 4.76 16.12 -1.21
C GLY A 278 4.97 16.41 0.28
N PHE A 279 3.94 16.20 1.10
CA PHE A 279 3.93 16.63 2.50
C PHE A 279 4.93 15.82 3.35
N SER A 280 5.82 16.52 4.06
CA SER A 280 7.10 16.02 4.58
C SER A 280 7.09 15.46 5.99
N PHE A 281 8.12 14.66 6.32
CA PHE A 281 8.43 14.06 7.62
C PHE A 281 8.12 14.96 8.85
N GLY A 282 7.64 14.36 9.94
CA GLY A 282 7.28 15.05 11.18
C GLY A 282 5.81 15.50 11.22
N GLU A 283 5.53 16.69 11.79
CA GLU A 283 4.15 17.17 11.92
C GLU A 283 3.45 17.36 10.57
N ILE A 284 4.09 17.95 9.55
CA ILE A 284 3.46 18.24 8.23
C ILE A 284 2.91 16.97 7.54
N ARG A 285 3.64 15.85 7.55
CA ARG A 285 3.15 14.51 7.12
C ARG A 285 2.07 13.94 8.03
N LYS A 286 2.10 14.25 9.33
CA LYS A 286 0.96 13.99 10.25
C LYS A 286 -0.21 14.95 10.00
N MET A 287 -0.01 16.06 9.31
CA MET A 287 -1.02 17.09 9.06
C MET A 287 -1.85 16.80 7.79
N PHE A 288 -1.21 16.31 6.74
CA PHE A 288 -1.82 16.18 5.40
C PHE A 288 -1.95 14.74 4.89
N GLY A 289 -1.78 13.75 5.77
CA GLY A 289 -1.80 12.35 5.35
C GLY A 289 -0.43 11.86 4.90
N GLY A 290 -0.16 10.59 5.19
CA GLY A 290 1.07 9.89 4.79
C GLY A 290 0.77 8.47 4.31
N GLY A 291 -0.50 8.19 3.99
CA GLY A 291 -0.98 6.85 3.71
C GLY A 291 -2.08 6.85 2.65
N SER A 292 -1.65 6.71 1.41
CA SER A 292 -2.29 5.79 0.47
C SER A 292 -1.23 4.77 0.03
N ASN A 293 -1.48 3.95 -0.99
CA ASN A 293 -0.56 2.95 -1.53
C ASN A 293 0.73 3.58 -2.08
N MET A 294 1.58 4.06 -1.16
CA MET A 294 2.90 4.55 -1.42
C MET A 294 3.79 3.34 -1.63
N SER A 295 3.89 2.92 -2.89
CA SER A 295 4.93 1.98 -3.28
C SER A 295 6.17 2.77 -3.64
N MET A 296 7.22 2.55 -2.85
CA MET A 296 8.57 2.98 -3.18
C MET A 296 9.22 1.83 -3.94
N SER A 297 9.60 2.07 -5.20
CA SER A 297 10.31 1.10 -6.00
C SER A 297 11.74 0.94 -5.49
N ASN A 298 12.39 -0.17 -5.87
CA ASN A 298 13.80 -0.38 -5.55
C ASN A 298 14.73 0.70 -6.15
N ASN A 299 14.26 1.47 -7.14
CA ASN A 299 15.01 2.57 -7.73
C ASN A 299 14.77 3.91 -7.00
N GLY A 300 14.04 3.95 -5.88
CA GLY A 300 13.77 5.19 -5.14
C GLY A 300 12.58 6.00 -5.66
N SER A 301 11.97 5.60 -6.78
CA SER A 301 10.76 6.25 -7.30
C SER A 301 9.60 5.88 -6.40
N PHE A 302 8.74 6.84 -6.09
CA PHE A 302 7.59 6.58 -5.26
C PHE A 302 6.32 6.99 -5.99
N SER A 303 5.31 6.13 -5.91
CA SER A 303 4.01 6.42 -6.50
C SER A 303 2.95 6.53 -5.42
N ILE A 304 2.03 7.49 -5.54
CA ILE A 304 0.84 7.60 -4.68
C ILE A 304 -0.40 7.47 -5.56
N ASP A 305 -1.20 6.42 -5.34
CA ASP A 305 -2.42 6.13 -6.12
C ASP A 305 -2.18 6.07 -7.63
N GLY A 306 -1.12 5.35 -8.03
CA GLY A 306 -0.71 5.24 -9.43
C GLY A 306 -0.01 6.49 -9.99
N ARG A 307 0.08 7.58 -9.21
CA ARG A 307 0.78 8.82 -9.60
C ARG A 307 2.24 8.71 -9.24
N SER A 308 3.10 8.52 -10.23
CA SER A 308 4.56 8.48 -10.05
C SER A 308 5.07 9.88 -9.78
N PHE A 309 5.73 10.05 -8.65
CA PHE A 309 6.61 11.16 -8.40
C PHE A 309 8.00 10.58 -8.62
N GLY A 310 8.67 11.05 -9.66
CA GLY A 310 9.98 10.54 -10.04
C GLY A 310 10.92 10.39 -8.83
N GLY A 311 11.89 9.51 -8.96
CA GLY A 311 12.92 9.29 -7.96
C GLY A 311 13.83 8.15 -8.38
N GLY A 312 15.11 8.47 -8.56
CA GLY A 312 16.20 7.52 -8.44
C GLY A 312 16.58 7.37 -6.95
N GLN A 313 17.71 6.74 -6.69
CA GLN A 313 18.52 7.22 -5.55
C GLN A 313 18.85 8.72 -5.79
N GLY A 314 19.19 9.52 -4.77
CA GLY A 314 19.51 10.96 -4.96
C GLY A 314 18.61 11.97 -4.24
N ILE A 315 18.77 13.27 -4.53
CA ILE A 315 18.00 14.36 -3.91
C ILE A 315 16.84 14.74 -4.83
N THR A 316 15.62 14.64 -4.31
CA THR A 316 14.36 14.92 -5.02
C THR A 316 13.68 16.15 -4.45
N LYS A 317 13.35 17.08 -5.35
CA LYS A 317 12.46 18.22 -5.14
C LYS A 317 11.08 17.87 -5.66
N SER A 318 10.07 17.90 -4.80
CA SER A 318 8.69 17.56 -5.16
C SER A 318 7.79 18.79 -5.09
N ARG A 319 6.80 18.83 -5.97
CA ARG A 319 5.76 19.86 -6.07
C ARG A 319 4.43 19.18 -6.32
N ASN A 320 3.37 19.63 -5.66
CA ASN A 320 2.03 19.12 -5.94
C ASN A 320 0.97 20.20 -5.77
N ALA A 321 -0.14 20.01 -6.48
CA ALA A 321 -1.35 20.79 -6.33
C ALA A 321 -2.54 19.90 -6.65
N GLY A 322 -3.63 20.06 -5.91
CA GLY A 322 -4.83 19.24 -6.07
C GLY A 322 -6.09 20.04 -5.85
N LEU A 323 -7.11 19.74 -6.65
CA LEU A 323 -8.47 20.24 -6.50
C LEU A 323 -9.41 19.05 -6.49
N ASN A 324 -10.35 19.03 -5.56
CA ASN A 324 -11.38 18.01 -5.45
C ASN A 324 -12.75 18.70 -5.30
N PHE A 325 -13.74 18.16 -6.01
CA PHE A 325 -15.11 18.58 -6.01
C PHE A 325 -16.00 17.36 -5.84
N ALA A 326 -16.97 17.43 -4.93
CA ALA A 326 -18.04 16.46 -4.84
C ALA A 326 -19.35 17.18 -4.53
N ASP A 327 -20.43 16.81 -5.23
CA ASP A 327 -21.77 17.35 -4.99
C ASP A 327 -22.83 16.32 -5.40
N LYS A 328 -24.06 16.55 -4.95
CA LYS A 328 -25.23 15.79 -5.39
C LYS A 328 -26.05 16.68 -6.34
N ILE A 329 -26.12 16.29 -7.61
CA ILE A 329 -26.87 17.02 -8.63
C ILE A 329 -28.27 16.41 -8.73
N GLY A 330 -29.27 17.13 -8.21
CA GLY A 330 -30.64 16.61 -8.06
C GLY A 330 -30.72 15.50 -7.00
N GLU A 331 -31.68 14.59 -7.11
CA GLU A 331 -31.88 13.53 -6.11
C GLU A 331 -31.15 12.23 -6.43
N LYS A 332 -30.72 12.03 -7.68
CA LYS A 332 -30.33 10.74 -8.25
C LYS A 332 -28.86 10.63 -8.70
N THR A 333 -28.14 11.75 -8.78
CA THR A 333 -26.80 11.78 -9.35
C THR A 333 -25.80 12.32 -8.35
N ASP A 334 -24.88 11.46 -7.91
CA ASP A 334 -23.68 11.91 -7.21
C ASP A 334 -22.57 12.16 -8.24
N VAL A 335 -21.89 13.30 -8.10
CA VAL A 335 -20.76 13.68 -8.95
C VAL A 335 -19.53 13.90 -8.09
N ALA A 336 -18.42 13.30 -8.49
CA ALA A 336 -17.10 13.56 -7.95
C ALA A 336 -16.14 13.90 -9.09
N ALA A 337 -15.28 14.90 -8.88
CA ALA A 337 -14.22 15.24 -9.81
C ALA A 337 -12.97 15.66 -9.04
N ASP A 338 -11.81 15.26 -9.52
CA ASP A 338 -10.53 15.72 -9.02
C ASP A 338 -9.55 16.02 -10.13
N TYR A 339 -8.70 17.00 -9.88
CA TYR A 339 -7.56 17.35 -10.70
C TYR A 339 -6.34 17.41 -9.80
N PHE A 340 -5.24 16.77 -10.22
CA PHE A 340 -4.02 16.71 -9.44
C PHE A 340 -2.80 16.86 -10.34
N TYR A 341 -1.93 17.81 -9.97
CA TYR A 341 -0.61 18.04 -10.53
C TYR A 341 0.46 17.50 -9.58
N SER A 342 1.40 16.75 -10.12
CA SER A 342 2.58 16.23 -9.43
C SER A 342 3.83 16.51 -10.27
N GLY A 343 4.72 17.34 -9.75
CA GLY A 343 6.03 17.63 -10.34
C GLY A 343 7.16 17.10 -9.45
N SER A 344 8.21 16.59 -10.06
CA SER A 344 9.40 16.12 -9.35
C SER A 344 10.66 16.36 -10.17
N THR A 345 11.67 16.90 -9.53
CA THR A 345 13.01 17.03 -10.09
C THR A 345 13.97 16.23 -9.20
N SER A 346 14.76 15.32 -9.75
CA SER A 346 15.72 14.50 -8.99
C SER A 346 17.12 14.59 -9.60
N GLU A 347 18.11 14.78 -8.73
CA GLU A 347 19.53 14.71 -9.07
C GLU A 347 20.17 13.54 -8.33
N ASN A 348 20.92 12.72 -9.05
CA ASN A 348 21.62 11.57 -8.51
C ASN A 348 23.00 11.42 -9.12
N GLU A 349 23.99 11.20 -8.28
CA GLU A 349 25.31 10.75 -8.67
C GLU A 349 25.51 9.36 -8.07
N THR A 350 25.95 8.41 -8.88
CA THR A 350 26.20 7.02 -8.48
C THR A 350 27.62 6.64 -8.82
N ALA A 351 28.29 5.98 -7.89
CA ALA A 351 29.56 5.32 -8.12
C ALA A 351 29.39 3.82 -7.85
N SER A 352 29.89 2.98 -8.74
CA SER A 352 29.80 1.53 -8.65
C SER A 352 31.15 0.89 -8.92
N GLN A 353 31.50 -0.12 -8.12
CA GLN A 353 32.66 -0.96 -8.30
C GLN A 353 32.18 -2.41 -8.31
N ARG A 354 32.44 -3.13 -9.40
CA ARG A 354 31.93 -4.48 -9.61
C ARG A 354 33.07 -5.43 -9.95
N GLU A 355 33.25 -6.47 -9.14
CA GLU A 355 34.05 -7.64 -9.48
C GLU A 355 33.15 -8.63 -10.22
N ASN A 356 33.43 -8.89 -11.50
CA ASN A 356 32.78 -9.91 -12.29
C ASN A 356 33.55 -11.22 -12.16
N ILE A 357 32.81 -12.30 -11.88
CA ILE A 357 33.36 -13.62 -11.61
C ILE A 357 32.93 -14.53 -12.76
N LEU A 358 33.92 -14.98 -13.54
CA LEU A 358 33.78 -15.99 -14.57
C LEU A 358 34.28 -17.35 -14.03
N PRO A 359 33.97 -18.48 -14.68
CA PRO A 359 34.43 -19.80 -14.24
C PRO A 359 35.96 -19.93 -14.13
N ASP A 360 36.70 -19.23 -14.98
CA ASP A 360 38.14 -19.33 -15.18
C ASP A 360 38.91 -18.03 -14.90
N SER A 361 38.21 -16.89 -14.79
CA SER A 361 38.82 -15.56 -14.72
C SER A 361 37.95 -14.55 -13.97
N ARG A 362 38.49 -13.35 -13.76
CA ARG A 362 37.79 -12.22 -13.14
C ARG A 362 38.16 -10.93 -13.83
N TYR A 363 37.24 -9.98 -13.83
CA TYR A 363 37.50 -8.62 -14.28
C TYR A 363 36.71 -7.64 -13.41
N PHE A 364 37.18 -6.41 -13.31
CA PHE A 364 36.59 -5.36 -12.51
C PHE A 364 35.95 -4.31 -13.42
N THR A 365 34.80 -3.80 -13.04
CA THR A 365 34.13 -2.69 -13.74
C THR A 365 33.90 -1.58 -12.74
N ASN A 366 34.44 -0.39 -13.02
CA ASN A 366 34.14 0.82 -12.27
C ASN A 366 33.28 1.72 -13.12
N SER A 367 32.22 2.27 -12.54
CA SER A 367 31.38 3.24 -13.24
C SER A 367 30.96 4.39 -12.34
N THR A 368 30.91 5.58 -12.92
CA THR A 368 30.34 6.78 -12.33
C THR A 368 29.27 7.32 -13.25
N SER A 369 28.10 7.64 -12.71
CA SER A 369 27.02 8.20 -13.52
C SER A 369 26.30 9.33 -12.80
N LYS A 370 25.92 10.35 -13.54
CA LYS A 370 25.08 11.46 -13.07
C LYS A 370 23.77 11.47 -13.84
N SER A 371 22.66 11.60 -13.14
CA SER A 371 21.34 11.71 -13.75
C SER A 371 20.57 12.91 -13.20
N TYR A 372 19.98 13.69 -14.09
CA TYR A 372 19.02 14.73 -13.77
C TYR A 372 17.69 14.42 -14.45
N ASN A 373 16.66 14.14 -13.65
CA ASN A 373 15.33 13.80 -14.15
C ASN A 373 14.30 14.84 -13.67
N ASP A 374 13.53 15.43 -14.60
CA ASP A 374 12.39 16.29 -14.31
C ASP A 374 11.12 15.65 -14.86
N THR A 375 10.12 15.47 -14.01
CA THR A 375 8.86 14.80 -14.35
C THR A 375 7.69 15.69 -13.94
N ASN A 376 6.77 15.93 -14.86
CA ASN A 376 5.52 16.66 -14.65
C ASN A 376 4.35 15.77 -15.03
N SER A 377 3.45 15.51 -14.08
CA SER A 377 2.29 14.65 -14.26
C SER A 377 1.01 15.40 -13.88
N HIS A 378 0.02 15.33 -14.76
CA HIS A 378 -1.32 15.88 -14.60
C HIS A 378 -2.30 14.72 -14.64
N SER A 379 -3.22 14.68 -13.68
CA SER A 379 -4.29 13.68 -13.63
C SER A 379 -5.62 14.37 -13.40
N ALA A 380 -6.64 13.97 -14.14
CA ALA A 380 -8.01 14.42 -13.98
C ALA A 380 -8.93 13.21 -13.93
N ASN A 381 -9.65 13.05 -12.83
CA ASN A 381 -10.58 11.95 -12.63
C ASN A 381 -11.98 12.50 -12.42
N MET A 382 -12.98 11.81 -12.94
CA MET A 382 -14.39 12.10 -12.64
C MET A 382 -15.09 10.79 -12.31
N GLY A 383 -16.16 10.89 -11.54
CA GLY A 383 -17.03 9.79 -11.18
C GLY A 383 -18.48 10.27 -11.18
N PHE A 384 -19.33 9.54 -11.88
CA PHE A 384 -20.76 9.79 -11.95
C PHE A 384 -21.50 8.55 -11.47
N ASP A 385 -22.28 8.69 -10.42
CA ASP A 385 -23.15 7.63 -9.92
C ASP A 385 -24.59 8.04 -10.12
N ILE A 386 -25.25 7.37 -11.05
CA ILE A 386 -26.60 7.70 -11.50
C ILE A 386 -27.53 6.57 -11.04
N GLU A 387 -28.26 6.81 -9.96
CA GLU A 387 -29.29 5.90 -9.47
C GLU A 387 -30.63 6.26 -10.14
N ILE A 388 -30.94 5.59 -11.25
CA ILE A 388 -32.17 5.84 -12.01
C ILE A 388 -33.41 5.48 -11.17
N ASP A 389 -33.33 4.34 -10.49
CA ASP A 389 -34.32 3.81 -9.54
C ASP A 389 -33.64 2.79 -8.58
N SER A 390 -34.38 2.25 -7.61
CA SER A 390 -33.86 1.29 -6.62
C SER A 390 -33.34 -0.03 -7.21
N THR A 391 -33.55 -0.27 -8.50
CA THR A 391 -33.12 -1.45 -9.25
C THR A 391 -32.08 -1.15 -10.32
N PHE A 392 -31.84 0.11 -10.71
CA PHE A 392 -30.95 0.46 -11.81
C PHE A 392 -29.91 1.53 -11.44
N LEU A 393 -28.65 1.12 -11.46
CA LEU A 393 -27.48 1.97 -11.18
C LEU A 393 -26.53 2.00 -12.39
N ILE A 394 -26.04 3.20 -12.72
CA ILE A 394 -24.98 3.41 -13.71
C ILE A 394 -23.82 4.15 -13.01
N ASN A 395 -22.61 3.60 -13.08
CA ASN A 395 -21.37 4.24 -12.64
C ASN A 395 -20.50 4.54 -13.87
N ILE A 396 -19.99 5.76 -13.99
CA ILE A 396 -19.12 6.18 -15.09
C ILE A 396 -17.90 6.88 -14.49
N ASP A 397 -16.71 6.33 -14.72
CA ASP A 397 -15.46 6.81 -14.13
C ASP A 397 -14.41 7.07 -15.22
N PRO A 398 -14.43 8.23 -15.90
CA PRO A 398 -13.35 8.63 -16.79
C PRO A 398 -12.14 9.14 -16.00
N SER A 399 -10.96 8.81 -16.49
CA SER A 399 -9.67 9.19 -15.95
C SER A 399 -8.76 9.60 -17.11
N PHE A 400 -8.11 10.74 -16.95
CA PHE A 400 -7.13 11.26 -17.89
C PHE A 400 -5.82 11.49 -17.16
N ARG A 401 -4.72 11.09 -17.78
CA ARG A 401 -3.38 11.34 -17.27
C ARG A 401 -2.45 11.75 -18.39
N TYR A 402 -1.68 12.80 -18.12
CA TYR A 402 -0.63 13.30 -18.99
C TYR A 402 0.66 13.36 -18.18
N VAL A 403 1.73 12.76 -18.68
CA VAL A 403 3.05 12.77 -18.04
C VAL A 403 4.08 13.22 -19.05
N LYS A 404 4.90 14.19 -18.69
CA LYS A 404 6.12 14.55 -19.42
C LYS A 404 7.31 14.32 -18.50
N SER A 405 8.32 13.58 -18.97
CA SER A 405 9.58 13.37 -18.26
C SER A 405 10.74 13.75 -19.16
N THR A 406 11.76 14.37 -18.58
CA THR A 406 13.03 14.64 -19.25
C THR A 406 14.15 14.09 -18.38
N ASN A 407 15.07 13.32 -18.97
CA ASN A 407 16.21 12.75 -18.27
C ASN A 407 17.50 13.09 -19.02
N THR A 408 18.42 13.75 -18.33
CA THR A 408 19.82 13.88 -18.77
C THR A 408 20.65 12.88 -17.99
N TYR A 409 21.41 12.05 -18.68
CA TYR A 409 22.24 11.02 -18.08
C TYR A 409 23.65 11.06 -18.66
N ASP A 410 24.62 11.15 -17.77
CA ASP A 410 26.05 11.11 -18.05
C ASP A 410 26.65 9.88 -17.37
N SER A 411 27.52 9.17 -18.07
CA SER A 411 28.14 7.94 -17.59
C SER A 411 29.58 7.84 -18.06
N ASP A 412 30.45 7.46 -17.13
CA ASP A 412 31.81 7.01 -17.40
C ASP A 412 31.95 5.58 -16.84
N GLU A 413 32.45 4.66 -17.65
CA GLU A 413 32.69 3.27 -17.28
C GLU A 413 34.09 2.85 -17.72
N GLU A 414 34.77 2.05 -16.89
CA GLU A 414 36.01 1.36 -17.23
C GLU A 414 35.93 -0.10 -16.79
N SER A 415 36.51 -0.99 -17.61
CA SER A 415 36.73 -2.38 -17.23
C SER A 415 38.21 -2.70 -17.16
N LEU A 416 38.63 -3.34 -16.07
CA LEU A 416 40.00 -3.77 -15.78
C LEU A 416 40.06 -5.30 -15.72
N ASN A 417 41.13 -5.93 -16.22
CA ASN A 417 41.34 -7.36 -16.04
C ASN A 417 41.77 -7.72 -14.59
N ASP A 418 42.03 -9.00 -14.33
CA ASP A 418 42.51 -9.52 -13.04
C ASP A 418 43.84 -8.89 -12.55
N GLN A 419 44.64 -8.34 -13.47
CA GLN A 419 45.88 -7.62 -13.21
C GLN A 419 45.69 -6.10 -13.04
N ASN A 420 44.44 -5.62 -13.04
CA ASN A 420 44.06 -4.19 -13.03
C ASN A 420 44.53 -3.40 -14.26
N VAL A 421 44.66 -4.05 -15.42
CA VAL A 421 44.95 -3.37 -16.70
C VAL A 421 43.66 -3.02 -17.40
N LEU A 422 43.55 -1.80 -17.92
CA LEU A 422 42.39 -1.31 -18.66
C LEU A 422 42.16 -2.14 -19.93
N THR A 423 40.94 -2.67 -20.05
CA THR A 423 40.48 -3.50 -21.17
C THR A 423 39.43 -2.78 -22.02
N ASN A 424 38.62 -1.91 -21.42
CA ASN A 424 37.76 -0.99 -22.14
C ASN A 424 37.44 0.23 -21.28
N ASN A 425 37.09 1.33 -21.93
CA ASN A 425 36.40 2.44 -21.29
C ASN A 425 35.30 2.98 -22.19
N SER A 426 34.28 3.56 -21.59
CA SER A 426 33.14 4.14 -22.28
C SER A 426 32.69 5.43 -21.60
N ASN A 427 32.41 6.45 -22.39
CA ASN A 427 31.69 7.63 -21.94
C ASN A 427 30.39 7.75 -22.74
N ALA A 428 29.29 8.04 -22.05
CA ALA A 428 27.98 8.20 -22.67
C ALA A 428 27.24 9.40 -22.07
N ASN A 429 26.67 10.23 -22.94
CA ASN A 429 25.74 11.29 -22.58
C ASN A 429 24.44 11.06 -23.34
N SER A 430 23.32 11.10 -22.62
CA SER A 430 22.00 10.98 -23.22
C SER A 430 21.03 12.04 -22.70
N TYR A 431 20.17 12.52 -23.60
CA TYR A 431 19.02 13.34 -23.26
C TYR A 431 17.75 12.67 -23.81
N ILE A 432 16.86 12.29 -22.89
CA ILE A 432 15.61 11.62 -23.21
C ILE A 432 14.45 12.52 -22.82
N GLU A 433 13.52 12.76 -23.75
CA GLU A 433 12.21 13.34 -23.48
C GLU A 433 11.11 12.29 -23.74
N ASP A 434 10.33 11.97 -22.70
CA ASP A 434 9.19 11.05 -22.78
C ASP A 434 7.87 11.81 -22.53
N ILE A 435 6.88 11.60 -23.38
CA ILE A 435 5.50 12.07 -23.21
C ILE A 435 4.56 10.86 -23.19
N GLY A 436 3.85 10.69 -22.09
CA GLY A 436 2.83 9.65 -21.92
C GLY A 436 1.43 10.25 -21.76
N LYS A 437 0.46 9.73 -22.51
CA LYS A 437 -0.97 10.10 -22.40
C LYS A 437 -1.76 8.83 -22.10
N ASN A 438 -2.58 8.86 -21.06
CA ASN A 438 -3.50 7.78 -20.72
C ASN A 438 -4.92 8.34 -20.61
N PHE A 439 -5.85 7.72 -21.31
CA PHE A 439 -7.27 7.89 -21.10
C PHE A 439 -7.86 6.54 -20.74
N ARG A 440 -8.56 6.47 -19.61
CA ARG A 440 -9.30 5.29 -19.19
C ARG A 440 -10.73 5.67 -18.87
N ASN A 441 -11.69 4.88 -19.30
CA ASN A 441 -13.08 5.04 -18.91
C ASN A 441 -13.65 3.69 -18.48
N ASN A 442 -14.17 3.62 -17.26
CA ASN A 442 -14.91 2.47 -16.77
C ASN A 442 -16.39 2.84 -16.72
N ILE A 443 -17.23 2.00 -17.31
CA ILE A 443 -18.68 2.12 -17.28
C ILE A 443 -19.22 0.84 -16.64
N ASN A 444 -19.97 0.98 -15.55
CA ASN A 444 -20.63 -0.14 -14.88
C ASN A 444 -22.14 0.09 -14.86
N ILE A 445 -22.88 -0.83 -15.45
CA ILE A 445 -24.34 -0.78 -15.59
C ILE A 445 -24.88 -1.98 -14.84
N THR A 446 -25.62 -1.75 -13.75
CA THR A 446 -26.18 -2.81 -12.92
C THR A 446 -27.70 -2.68 -12.84
N LYS A 447 -28.43 -3.70 -13.31
CA LYS A 447 -29.89 -3.79 -13.22
C LYS A 447 -30.29 -5.01 -12.39
N LYS A 448 -30.93 -4.78 -11.25
CA LYS A 448 -31.58 -5.80 -10.42
C LYS A 448 -32.94 -6.16 -11.01
N PHE A 449 -33.36 -7.42 -10.85
CA PHE A 449 -34.69 -7.87 -11.24
C PHE A 449 -35.21 -8.94 -10.28
N GLY A 450 -36.51 -8.90 -10.01
CA GLY A 450 -37.15 -9.72 -8.98
C GLY A 450 -36.65 -9.41 -7.56
N ASP A 451 -37.21 -10.12 -6.59
CA ASP A 451 -36.99 -9.83 -5.16
C ASP A 451 -35.97 -10.77 -4.50
N LYS A 452 -35.29 -11.63 -5.29
CA LYS A 452 -34.45 -12.73 -4.78
C LYS A 452 -32.95 -12.51 -4.95
N GLY A 453 -32.53 -11.28 -5.29
CA GLY A 453 -31.11 -10.92 -5.48
C GLY A 453 -30.55 -11.22 -6.88
N ALA A 454 -31.40 -11.28 -7.91
CA ALA A 454 -30.96 -11.45 -9.29
C ALA A 454 -30.56 -10.10 -9.92
N PHE A 455 -29.51 -10.11 -10.75
CA PHE A 455 -29.06 -8.91 -11.46
C PHE A 455 -28.33 -9.24 -12.77
N VAL A 456 -28.29 -8.25 -13.67
CA VAL A 456 -27.38 -8.20 -14.82
C VAL A 456 -26.41 -7.06 -14.55
N ARG A 457 -25.12 -7.34 -14.70
CA ARG A 457 -24.06 -6.35 -14.64
C ARG A 457 -23.30 -6.35 -15.96
N VAL A 458 -23.13 -5.18 -16.54
CA VAL A 458 -22.27 -4.96 -17.70
C VAL A 458 -21.19 -3.98 -17.29
N ASN A 459 -19.93 -4.39 -17.43
CA ASN A 459 -18.79 -3.53 -17.22
C ASN A 459 -18.02 -3.37 -18.53
N VAL A 460 -17.70 -2.13 -18.89
CA VAL A 460 -16.91 -1.79 -20.07
C VAL A 460 -15.75 -0.92 -19.62
N THR A 461 -14.54 -1.33 -19.93
CA THR A 461 -13.32 -0.54 -19.76
C THR A 461 -12.72 -0.25 -21.12
N ASN A 462 -12.56 1.03 -21.43
CA ASN A 462 -11.78 1.51 -22.56
C ASN A 462 -10.52 2.15 -22.02
N GLU A 463 -9.36 1.78 -22.52
CA GLU A 463 -8.09 2.37 -22.13
C GLU A 463 -7.20 2.62 -23.36
N ILE A 464 -6.73 3.85 -23.49
CA ILE A 464 -5.85 4.30 -24.56
C ILE A 464 -4.59 4.84 -23.89
N ASN A 465 -3.47 4.19 -24.14
CA ASN A 465 -2.15 4.62 -23.70
C ASN A 465 -1.32 4.99 -24.92
N THR A 466 -0.82 6.21 -24.99
CA THR A 466 0.14 6.63 -26.01
C THR A 466 1.42 7.08 -25.35
N ARG A 467 2.55 6.80 -25.99
CA ARG A 467 3.89 7.18 -25.56
C ARG A 467 4.67 7.69 -26.76
N GLU A 468 5.25 8.87 -26.61
CA GLU A 468 6.18 9.47 -27.55
C GLU A 468 7.51 9.63 -26.78
N SER A 469 8.63 9.27 -27.39
CA SER A 469 9.96 9.42 -26.79
C SER A 469 10.98 9.89 -27.81
N GLU A 470 11.79 10.87 -27.44
CA GLU A 470 12.98 11.29 -28.20
C GLU A 470 14.23 11.03 -27.34
N ASP A 471 15.20 10.30 -27.87
CA ASP A 471 16.46 9.98 -27.20
C ASP A 471 17.64 10.43 -28.07
N TYR A 472 18.42 11.38 -27.54
CA TYR A 472 19.67 11.83 -28.13
C TYR A 472 20.81 11.18 -27.36
N LEU A 473 21.57 10.30 -28.02
CA LEU A 473 22.69 9.58 -27.41
C LEU A 473 24.00 9.94 -28.10
N THR A 474 24.97 10.35 -27.30
CA THR A 474 26.38 10.43 -27.70
C THR A 474 27.19 9.48 -26.85
N SER A 475 27.97 8.59 -27.48
CA SER A 475 28.84 7.68 -26.74
C SER A 475 30.13 7.41 -27.48
N LEU A 476 31.20 7.22 -26.71
CA LEU A 476 32.50 6.82 -27.21
C LEU A 476 32.97 5.64 -26.37
N THR A 477 33.26 4.52 -27.04
CA THR A 477 33.76 3.30 -26.40
C THR A 477 35.08 2.91 -27.03
N ASN A 478 36.10 2.72 -26.20
CA ASN A 478 37.41 2.23 -26.62
C ASN A 478 37.65 0.84 -26.04
N VAL A 479 38.18 -0.07 -26.86
CA VAL A 479 38.55 -1.42 -26.46
C VAL A 479 40.06 -1.57 -26.58
N TYR A 480 40.70 -2.05 -25.51
CA TYR A 480 42.14 -2.24 -25.42
C TYR A 480 42.47 -3.71 -25.28
N GLY A 481 43.57 -4.14 -25.91
CA GLY A 481 44.05 -5.51 -25.80
C GLY A 481 45.51 -5.62 -26.20
N LYS A 482 46.04 -6.85 -26.17
CA LYS A 482 47.42 -7.10 -26.60
C LYS A 482 47.53 -6.89 -28.10
N ASP A 483 48.60 -6.24 -28.53
CA ASP A 483 48.86 -6.05 -29.96
C ASP A 483 49.06 -7.41 -30.64
N VAL A 484 48.15 -7.76 -31.55
CA VAL A 484 48.21 -9.00 -32.32
C VAL A 484 49.42 -8.98 -33.28
N ASN A 485 49.92 -7.80 -33.64
CA ASN A 485 51.04 -7.61 -34.56
C ASN A 485 52.41 -7.54 -33.86
N ASP A 486 52.43 -7.32 -32.54
CA ASP A 486 53.63 -7.43 -31.71
C ASP A 486 53.35 -8.20 -30.40
N PRO A 487 53.36 -9.55 -30.46
CA PRO A 487 53.08 -10.40 -29.31
C PRO A 487 54.07 -10.25 -28.14
N ASN A 488 55.21 -9.58 -28.36
CA ASN A 488 56.22 -9.33 -27.33
C ASN A 488 56.06 -7.95 -26.68
N ASN A 489 55.17 -7.09 -27.19
CA ASN A 489 54.83 -5.84 -26.54
C ASN A 489 53.93 -6.13 -25.33
N PRO A 490 54.41 -5.86 -24.10
CA PRO A 490 53.60 -6.07 -22.89
C PRO A 490 52.50 -5.01 -22.71
N GLU A 491 52.50 -3.92 -23.50
CA GLU A 491 51.52 -2.83 -23.40
C GLU A 491 50.22 -3.17 -24.14
N TYR A 492 49.09 -2.82 -23.51
CA TYR A 492 47.78 -2.90 -24.16
C TYR A 492 47.63 -1.71 -25.12
N VAL A 493 47.22 -1.99 -26.35
CA VAL A 493 46.98 -0.98 -27.39
C VAL A 493 45.48 -0.85 -27.66
N LEU A 494 45.07 0.30 -28.21
CA LEU A 494 43.70 0.51 -28.69
C LEU A 494 43.43 -0.41 -29.88
N LEU A 495 42.50 -1.35 -29.73
CA LEU A 495 42.10 -2.29 -30.78
C LEU A 495 40.90 -1.78 -31.58
N ASP A 496 39.95 -1.16 -30.90
CA ASP A 496 38.72 -0.65 -31.51
C ASP A 496 38.25 0.62 -30.81
N GLN A 497 37.65 1.51 -31.60
CA GLN A 497 37.05 2.75 -31.14
C GLN A 497 35.70 2.92 -31.85
N THR A 498 34.63 2.85 -31.08
CA THR A 498 33.26 3.04 -31.57
C THR A 498 32.72 4.37 -31.05
N GLU A 499 32.39 5.27 -31.96
CA GLU A 499 31.67 6.53 -31.67
C GLU A 499 30.23 6.39 -32.17
N ARG A 500 29.26 6.83 -31.35
CA ARG A 500 27.85 6.90 -31.71
C ARG A 500 27.32 8.29 -31.40
N ASP A 501 26.65 8.90 -32.38
CA ASP A 501 25.91 10.15 -32.25
C ASP A 501 24.56 9.93 -32.93
N GLN A 502 23.53 9.67 -32.11
CA GLN A 502 22.27 9.05 -32.54
C GLN A 502 21.05 9.80 -32.01
N LEU A 503 20.01 9.86 -32.84
CA LEU A 503 18.65 10.24 -32.45
C LEU A 503 17.72 9.03 -32.60
N THR A 504 17.03 8.64 -31.53
CA THR A 504 15.99 7.62 -31.59
C THR A 504 14.63 8.22 -31.26
N ASN A 505 13.70 8.14 -32.21
CA ASN A 505 12.30 8.51 -32.03
C ASN A 505 11.48 7.25 -31.75
N GLY A 506 10.76 7.23 -30.65
CA GLY A 506 9.89 6.13 -30.25
C GLY A 506 8.43 6.56 -30.20
N GLU A 507 7.55 5.76 -30.79
CA GLU A 507 6.10 5.91 -30.71
C GLU A 507 5.49 4.60 -30.25
N GLY A 508 4.64 4.64 -29.23
CA GLY A 508 4.01 3.46 -28.66
C GLY A 508 2.55 3.71 -28.34
N ASP A 509 1.64 2.95 -28.95
CA ASP A 509 0.20 3.06 -28.75
C ASP A 509 -0.38 1.74 -28.27
N VAL A 510 -1.04 1.72 -27.13
CA VAL A 510 -1.73 0.55 -26.57
C VAL A 510 -3.21 0.88 -26.36
N ASN A 511 -4.06 0.23 -27.16
CA ASN A 511 -5.50 0.34 -27.10
C ASN A 511 -6.08 -0.93 -26.48
N THR A 512 -6.67 -0.79 -25.29
CA THR A 512 -7.31 -1.88 -24.57
C THR A 512 -8.83 -1.67 -24.52
N PHE A 513 -9.57 -2.68 -24.94
CA PHE A 513 -11.02 -2.76 -24.78
C PHE A 513 -11.34 -4.00 -23.97
N ARG A 514 -12.00 -3.83 -22.82
CA ARG A 514 -12.49 -4.93 -21.99
C ARG A 514 -13.98 -4.77 -21.78
N SER A 515 -14.71 -5.87 -21.95
CA SER A 515 -16.13 -5.92 -21.60
C SER A 515 -16.40 -7.19 -20.81
N SER A 516 -17.18 -7.07 -19.75
CA SER A 516 -17.67 -8.22 -19.00
C SER A 516 -19.17 -8.11 -18.78
N ILE A 517 -19.84 -9.25 -18.94
CA ILE A 517 -21.26 -9.40 -18.66
C ILE A 517 -21.38 -10.48 -17.59
N ASN A 518 -22.00 -10.13 -16.48
CA ASN A 518 -22.35 -11.08 -15.42
C ASN A 518 -23.88 -11.13 -15.28
N TYR A 519 -24.41 -12.34 -15.34
CA TYR A 519 -25.83 -12.62 -15.15
C TYR A 519 -26.01 -13.53 -13.94
N ARG A 520 -26.58 -13.01 -12.85
CA ARG A 520 -26.80 -13.76 -11.62
C ARG A 520 -28.24 -14.26 -11.50
N LEU A 521 -28.38 -15.57 -11.28
CA LEU A 521 -29.64 -16.24 -10.96
C LEU A 521 -29.65 -16.75 -9.51
N PRO A 522 -30.67 -16.42 -8.70
CA PRO A 522 -30.83 -16.99 -7.38
C PRO A 522 -31.48 -18.38 -7.47
N LEU A 523 -30.72 -19.42 -7.07
CA LEU A 523 -31.24 -20.77 -6.87
C LEU A 523 -31.98 -20.89 -5.53
N ILE A 524 -31.43 -20.25 -4.49
CA ILE A 524 -32.07 -20.07 -3.18
C ILE A 524 -31.96 -18.58 -2.85
N ALA A 525 -33.10 -17.94 -2.58
CA ALA A 525 -33.17 -16.51 -2.31
C ALA A 525 -32.16 -16.12 -1.22
N GLU A 526 -31.34 -15.09 -1.53
CA GLU A 526 -30.33 -14.52 -0.62
C GLU A 526 -29.23 -15.48 -0.13
N ALA A 527 -29.16 -16.72 -0.63
CA ALA A 527 -28.24 -17.72 -0.08
C ALA A 527 -27.44 -18.48 -1.14
N LEU A 528 -28.04 -18.88 -2.26
CA LEU A 528 -27.36 -19.66 -3.30
C LEU A 528 -27.65 -19.07 -4.67
N PHE A 529 -26.58 -18.77 -5.41
CA PHE A 529 -26.62 -18.10 -6.70
C PHE A 529 -25.81 -18.88 -7.73
N LEU A 530 -26.26 -18.79 -8.97
CA LEU A 530 -25.56 -19.24 -10.17
C LEU A 530 -25.24 -18.01 -11.01
N ASP A 531 -23.98 -17.82 -11.32
CA ASP A 531 -23.45 -16.69 -12.07
C ASP A 531 -22.98 -17.18 -13.44
N PHE A 532 -23.40 -16.51 -14.50
CA PHE A 532 -22.87 -16.69 -15.84
C PHE A 532 -22.04 -15.46 -16.21
N ASP A 533 -20.79 -15.71 -16.52
CA ASP A 533 -19.80 -14.69 -16.82
C ASP A 533 -19.36 -14.80 -18.29
N TYR A 534 -19.24 -13.66 -18.96
CA TYR A 534 -18.60 -13.59 -20.26
C TYR A 534 -17.68 -12.39 -20.29
N ASN A 535 -16.39 -12.64 -20.44
CA ASN A 535 -15.37 -11.60 -20.56
C ASN A 535 -14.82 -11.59 -21.98
N TYR A 536 -14.65 -10.40 -22.54
CA TYR A 536 -13.97 -10.17 -23.80
C TYR A 536 -12.93 -9.08 -23.60
N ASP A 537 -11.68 -9.42 -23.89
CA ASP A 537 -10.52 -8.56 -23.73
C ASP A 537 -9.79 -8.46 -25.05
N ARG A 538 -9.52 -7.25 -25.53
CA ARG A 538 -8.73 -6.99 -26.73
C ARG A 538 -7.73 -5.89 -26.44
N GLU A 539 -6.46 -6.20 -26.63
CA GLU A 539 -5.34 -5.28 -26.55
C GLU A 539 -4.64 -5.24 -27.91
N LYS A 540 -4.57 -4.05 -28.51
CA LYS A 540 -3.76 -3.80 -29.70
C LYS A 540 -2.65 -2.84 -29.31
N SER A 541 -1.41 -3.25 -29.50
CA SER A 541 -0.21 -2.43 -29.25
C SER A 541 0.54 -2.18 -30.56
N MET A 542 1.01 -0.97 -30.75
CA MET A 542 1.96 -0.58 -31.78
C MET A 542 3.19 -0.02 -31.07
N ASP A 543 4.40 -0.41 -31.47
CA ASP A 543 5.66 0.11 -30.93
C ASP A 543 6.64 0.28 -32.09
N THR A 544 6.94 1.53 -32.40
CA THR A 544 7.86 1.94 -33.46
C THR A 544 9.04 2.67 -32.82
N LYS A 545 10.25 2.31 -33.23
CA LYS A 545 11.50 3.01 -32.87
C LYS A 545 12.28 3.24 -34.14
N SER A 546 12.59 4.50 -34.41
CA SER A 546 13.36 4.91 -35.58
C SER A 546 14.64 5.58 -35.10
N THR A 547 15.77 4.89 -35.27
CA THR A 547 17.09 5.38 -34.91
C THR A 547 17.80 5.94 -36.14
N TYR A 548 18.39 7.11 -36.00
CA TYR A 548 19.14 7.81 -37.04
C TYR A 548 20.54 8.15 -36.53
N ASP A 549 21.55 7.73 -37.29
CA ASP A 549 22.93 8.16 -37.10
C ASP A 549 23.12 9.55 -37.72
N LYS A 550 24.03 10.34 -37.13
CA LYS A 550 24.37 11.68 -37.61
C LYS A 550 25.25 11.64 -38.86
N ASP A 551 24.83 12.35 -39.89
CA ASP A 551 25.56 12.45 -41.15
C ASP A 551 26.76 13.41 -41.08
N GLY A 552 27.55 13.46 -42.16
CA GLY A 552 28.73 14.33 -42.27
C GLY A 552 28.41 15.84 -42.35
N GLN A 553 27.14 16.22 -42.46
CA GLN A 553 26.63 17.59 -42.43
C GLN A 553 26.15 18.00 -41.03
N GLY A 554 26.02 17.04 -40.11
CA GLY A 554 25.61 17.23 -38.73
C GLY A 554 24.12 16.97 -38.48
N ASP A 555 23.38 16.47 -39.46
CA ASP A 555 21.95 16.17 -39.37
C ASP A 555 21.71 14.66 -39.08
N TYR A 556 20.69 14.32 -38.30
CA TYR A 556 20.30 12.93 -38.04
C TYR A 556 19.46 12.38 -39.20
N SER A 557 20.11 12.03 -40.30
CA SER A 557 19.45 11.61 -41.55
C SER A 557 19.73 10.17 -41.96
N MET A 558 20.73 9.51 -41.37
CA MET A 558 21.11 8.15 -41.73
C MET A 558 20.31 7.13 -40.92
N PHE A 559 19.23 6.60 -41.51
CA PHE A 559 18.40 5.60 -40.85
C PHE A 559 19.20 4.32 -40.54
N ASN A 560 19.17 3.89 -39.27
CA ASN A 560 19.84 2.71 -38.79
C ASN A 560 18.83 1.56 -38.64
N GLU A 561 18.79 0.65 -39.62
CA GLU A 561 17.84 -0.46 -39.65
C GLU A 561 18.06 -1.47 -38.50
N ASP A 562 19.31 -1.67 -38.07
CA ASP A 562 19.67 -2.64 -37.02
C ASP A 562 19.18 -2.21 -35.62
N LEU A 563 19.07 -0.90 -35.39
CA LEU A 563 18.61 -0.32 -34.12
C LEU A 563 17.14 0.12 -34.16
N SER A 564 16.50 0.07 -35.33
CA SER A 564 15.10 0.45 -35.54
C SER A 564 14.14 -0.74 -35.46
N THR A 565 12.90 -0.48 -35.06
CA THR A 565 11.83 -1.49 -34.91
C THR A 565 10.48 -0.92 -35.30
N ASP A 566 9.59 -1.74 -35.89
CA ASP A 566 8.20 -1.36 -36.12
C ASP A 566 7.28 -2.58 -35.96
N PHE A 567 6.59 -2.65 -34.82
CA PHE A 567 5.82 -3.83 -34.43
C PHE A 567 4.34 -3.50 -34.18
N GLU A 568 3.45 -4.33 -34.73
CA GLU A 568 2.04 -4.38 -34.36
C GLU A 568 1.74 -5.70 -33.62
N TYR A 569 1.17 -5.56 -32.42
CA TYR A 569 0.82 -6.64 -31.52
C TYR A 569 -0.70 -6.69 -31.25
N LEU A 570 -1.26 -7.89 -31.24
CA LEU A 570 -2.66 -8.14 -30.89
C LEU A 570 -2.76 -9.28 -29.87
N ASP A 571 -3.37 -9.01 -28.71
CA ASP A 571 -3.86 -10.02 -27.77
C ASP A 571 -5.39 -9.90 -27.68
N GLU A 572 -6.10 -10.94 -28.09
CA GLU A 572 -7.56 -11.00 -28.04
C GLU A 572 -7.98 -12.26 -27.31
N SER A 573 -8.88 -12.12 -26.31
CA SER A 573 -9.41 -13.26 -25.59
C SER A 573 -10.93 -13.18 -25.34
N MET A 574 -11.56 -14.36 -25.37
CA MET A 574 -12.95 -14.58 -25.02
C MET A 574 -13.01 -15.62 -23.91
N THR A 575 -13.67 -15.29 -22.80
CA THR A 575 -13.66 -16.09 -21.58
C THR A 575 -15.08 -16.26 -21.05
N PRO A 576 -15.86 -17.21 -21.60
CA PRO A 576 -17.08 -17.69 -20.95
C PRO A 576 -16.76 -18.38 -19.62
N GLY A 577 -17.63 -18.18 -18.64
CA GLY A 577 -17.48 -18.72 -17.30
C GLY A 577 -18.82 -19.00 -16.64
N VAL A 578 -18.78 -19.91 -15.68
CA VAL A 578 -19.89 -20.21 -14.77
C VAL A 578 -19.35 -20.29 -13.36
N SER A 579 -20.05 -19.67 -12.41
CA SER A 579 -19.71 -19.83 -11.01
C SER A 579 -20.93 -20.07 -10.13
N ILE A 580 -20.73 -20.79 -9.03
CA ILE A 580 -21.74 -21.03 -8.00
C ILE A 580 -21.30 -20.34 -6.73
N SER A 581 -22.18 -19.50 -6.20
CA SER A 581 -21.93 -18.65 -5.05
C SER A 581 -22.90 -18.99 -3.93
N TYR A 582 -22.40 -19.33 -2.74
CA TYR A 582 -23.18 -19.55 -1.54
C TYR A 582 -22.78 -18.55 -0.47
N SER A 583 -23.72 -17.82 0.12
CA SER A 583 -23.43 -16.93 1.24
C SER A 583 -24.53 -16.97 2.30
N ASN A 584 -24.13 -17.00 3.56
CA ASN A 584 -24.97 -16.76 4.72
C ASN A 584 -24.13 -16.12 5.84
N LYS A 585 -24.68 -16.01 7.06
CA LYS A 585 -23.99 -15.40 8.20
C LYS A 585 -22.68 -16.10 8.62
N ILE A 586 -22.52 -17.39 8.28
CA ILE A 586 -21.43 -18.26 8.71
C ILE A 586 -20.50 -18.61 7.55
N TRP A 587 -21.06 -18.98 6.40
CA TRP A 587 -20.35 -19.46 5.23
C TRP A 587 -20.43 -18.45 4.10
N SER A 588 -19.33 -18.25 3.39
CA SER A 588 -19.32 -17.61 2.07
C SER A 588 -18.40 -18.44 1.17
N ALA A 589 -18.91 -18.96 0.07
CA ALA A 589 -18.18 -19.83 -0.84
C ALA A 589 -18.49 -19.44 -2.28
N ASN A 590 -17.48 -19.41 -3.13
CA ASN A 590 -17.64 -19.23 -4.58
C ASN A 590 -16.72 -20.22 -5.30
N PHE A 591 -17.26 -20.91 -6.29
CA PHE A 591 -16.49 -21.79 -7.16
C PHE A 591 -16.81 -21.43 -8.61
N GLY A 592 -15.79 -21.04 -9.36
CA GLY A 592 -15.91 -20.63 -10.76
C GLY A 592 -15.02 -21.46 -11.67
N PHE A 593 -15.57 -21.77 -12.84
CA PHE A 593 -14.85 -22.36 -13.96
C PHE A 593 -14.99 -21.42 -15.16
N ASN A 594 -13.87 -21.01 -15.74
CA ASN A 594 -13.85 -20.27 -16.99
C ASN A 594 -13.02 -21.03 -18.03
N TYR A 595 -13.31 -20.79 -19.30
CA TYR A 595 -12.53 -21.33 -20.40
C TYR A 595 -12.08 -20.19 -21.30
N VAL A 596 -10.77 -20.02 -21.46
CA VAL A 596 -10.17 -18.89 -22.18
C VAL A 596 -9.85 -19.34 -23.60
N PHE A 597 -10.40 -18.63 -24.59
CA PHE A 597 -9.96 -18.70 -25.99
C PHE A 597 -9.13 -17.45 -26.28
N ARG A 598 -7.83 -17.60 -26.57
CA ARG A 598 -6.92 -16.47 -26.82
C ARG A 598 -6.26 -16.56 -28.18
N THR A 599 -6.13 -15.42 -28.86
CA THR A 599 -5.36 -15.26 -30.10
C THR A 599 -4.27 -14.22 -29.86
N LEU A 600 -3.01 -14.58 -30.11
CA LEU A 600 -1.87 -13.68 -30.13
C LEU A 600 -1.43 -13.47 -31.58
N GLY A 601 -1.14 -12.23 -31.97
CA GLY A 601 -0.60 -11.88 -33.28
C GLY A 601 0.52 -10.86 -33.16
N ASN A 602 1.57 -11.03 -33.97
CA ASN A 602 2.63 -10.05 -34.23
C ASN A 602 2.81 -9.84 -35.73
N THR A 603 2.99 -8.60 -36.13
CA THR A 603 3.49 -8.21 -37.45
C THR A 603 4.69 -7.29 -37.27
N ASP A 604 5.86 -7.65 -37.79
CA ASP A 604 7.00 -6.74 -37.97
C ASP A 604 6.86 -6.08 -39.35
N LEU A 605 6.64 -4.77 -39.38
CA LEU A 605 6.41 -4.01 -40.62
C LEU A 605 7.72 -3.70 -41.37
N LEU A 606 8.87 -3.74 -40.69
CA LEU A 606 10.20 -3.61 -41.31
C LEU A 606 10.64 -4.94 -41.94
N ARG A 607 10.30 -6.06 -41.31
CA ARG A 607 10.71 -7.42 -41.74
C ARG A 607 9.51 -8.37 -41.81
N SER A 608 8.77 -8.28 -42.91
CA SER A 608 7.46 -8.93 -43.09
C SER A 608 7.46 -10.47 -42.94
N GLU A 609 8.60 -11.14 -43.15
CA GLU A 609 8.77 -12.59 -42.94
C GLU A 609 8.59 -13.08 -41.48
N LEU A 610 8.53 -12.18 -40.48
CA LEU A 610 8.51 -12.52 -39.05
C LEU A 610 7.11 -12.46 -38.40
N THR A 611 6.05 -12.53 -39.21
CA THR A 611 4.66 -12.47 -38.74
C THR A 611 4.24 -13.78 -38.06
N ILE A 612 3.81 -13.72 -36.80
CA ILE A 612 3.40 -14.89 -36.00
C ILE A 612 1.95 -14.72 -35.57
N LYS A 613 1.13 -15.77 -35.73
CA LYS A 613 -0.22 -15.84 -35.17
C LYS A 613 -0.43 -17.16 -34.45
N LYS A 614 -0.73 -17.11 -33.16
CA LYS A 614 -0.96 -18.28 -32.31
C LYS A 614 -2.32 -18.24 -31.64
N ARG A 615 -2.91 -19.42 -31.42
CA ARG A 615 -4.14 -19.59 -30.65
C ARG A 615 -3.86 -20.49 -29.46
N PHE A 616 -4.39 -20.09 -28.32
CA PHE A 616 -4.25 -20.82 -27.06
C PHE A 616 -5.62 -21.01 -26.43
N GLU A 617 -5.79 -22.17 -25.80
CA GLU A 617 -6.98 -22.50 -25.04
C GLU A 617 -6.55 -22.99 -23.66
N SER A 618 -7.22 -22.52 -22.62
CA SER A 618 -6.87 -22.92 -21.26
C SER A 618 -8.07 -22.84 -20.32
N PRO A 619 -8.22 -23.79 -19.39
CA PRO A 619 -9.17 -23.65 -18.30
C PRO A 619 -8.62 -22.71 -17.23
N GLU A 620 -9.51 -21.92 -16.63
CA GLU A 620 -9.25 -21.20 -15.39
C GLU A 620 -10.18 -21.69 -14.29
N LEU A 621 -9.63 -21.83 -13.09
CA LEU A 621 -10.38 -22.23 -11.91
C LEU A 621 -10.28 -21.14 -10.86
N LYS A 622 -11.39 -20.85 -10.20
CA LYS A 622 -11.45 -19.94 -9.05
C LYS A 622 -12.22 -20.62 -7.93
N GLY A 623 -11.67 -20.59 -6.74
CA GLY A 623 -12.29 -21.10 -5.52
C GLY A 623 -12.09 -20.12 -4.40
N TYR A 624 -13.15 -19.82 -3.67
CA TYR A 624 -13.12 -19.03 -2.46
C TYR A 624 -14.01 -19.69 -1.42
N LEU A 625 -13.52 -19.77 -0.19
CA LEU A 625 -14.27 -20.27 0.95
C LEU A 625 -13.93 -19.42 2.16
N ARG A 626 -14.95 -18.98 2.88
CA ARG A 626 -14.85 -18.28 4.15
C ARG A 626 -15.80 -18.93 5.14
N TYR A 627 -15.27 -19.17 6.33
CA TYR A 627 -16.01 -19.69 7.46
C TYR A 627 -15.82 -18.79 8.67
N LYS A 628 -16.91 -18.17 9.13
CA LYS A 628 -16.98 -17.34 10.34
C LYS A 628 -17.39 -18.24 11.52
N PHE A 629 -16.42 -18.68 12.33
CA PHE A 629 -16.68 -19.44 13.56
C PHE A 629 -17.50 -18.60 14.57
N SER A 630 -17.18 -17.31 14.65
CA SER A 630 -17.87 -16.27 15.43
C SER A 630 -17.54 -14.88 14.84
N PRO A 631 -18.17 -13.79 15.31
CA PRO A 631 -17.74 -12.44 14.92
C PRO A 631 -16.25 -12.12 15.23
N LYS A 632 -15.62 -12.90 16.12
CA LYS A 632 -14.21 -12.75 16.55
C LYS A 632 -13.23 -13.64 15.77
N VAL A 633 -13.70 -14.70 15.11
CA VAL A 633 -12.83 -15.74 14.53
C VAL A 633 -13.34 -16.16 13.15
N SER A 634 -12.48 -16.02 12.14
CA SER A 634 -12.78 -16.37 10.76
C SER A 634 -11.60 -17.07 10.10
N PHE A 635 -11.91 -18.04 9.24
CA PHE A 635 -10.99 -18.66 8.31
C PHE A 635 -11.42 -18.32 6.88
N TRP A 636 -10.47 -18.12 5.98
CA TRP A 636 -10.73 -18.09 4.56
C TRP A 636 -9.66 -18.84 3.79
N SER A 637 -10.03 -19.34 2.62
CA SER A 637 -9.18 -19.99 1.65
C SER A 637 -9.55 -19.49 0.26
N SER A 638 -8.56 -19.23 -0.56
CA SER A 638 -8.74 -18.99 -1.97
C SER A 638 -7.77 -19.82 -2.80
N TYR A 639 -8.23 -20.18 -3.98
CA TYR A 639 -7.48 -20.87 -5.00
C TYR A 639 -7.79 -20.20 -6.35
N SER A 640 -6.76 -19.94 -7.14
CA SER A 640 -6.95 -19.59 -8.54
C SER A 640 -5.91 -20.25 -9.41
N MET A 641 -6.34 -20.84 -10.51
CA MET A 641 -5.51 -21.28 -11.62
C MET A 641 -5.76 -20.35 -12.79
N ARG A 642 -4.71 -19.71 -13.29
CA ARG A 642 -4.77 -18.81 -14.45
C ARG A 642 -3.70 -19.21 -15.45
N SER A 643 -3.99 -19.06 -16.73
CA SER A 643 -3.01 -19.28 -17.78
C SER A 643 -2.49 -17.95 -18.30
N SER A 644 -1.17 -17.78 -18.30
CA SER A 644 -0.49 -16.56 -18.74
C SER A 644 0.23 -16.85 -20.07
N PRO A 645 -0.05 -16.10 -21.15
CA PRO A 645 0.65 -16.32 -22.41
C PRO A 645 2.13 -15.90 -22.32
N PRO A 646 3.02 -16.49 -23.14
CA PRO A 646 4.36 -15.95 -23.34
C PRO A 646 4.30 -14.52 -23.87
N ARG A 647 5.28 -13.69 -23.51
CA ARG A 647 5.41 -12.37 -24.13
C ARG A 647 5.77 -12.54 -25.59
N LEU A 648 5.35 -11.60 -26.42
CA LEU A 648 5.55 -11.71 -27.85
C LEU A 648 7.03 -11.60 -28.26
N SER A 649 7.80 -10.75 -27.59
CA SER A 649 9.26 -10.70 -27.72
C SER A 649 9.95 -12.02 -27.35
N GLN A 650 9.30 -12.86 -26.52
CA GLN A 650 9.80 -14.21 -26.21
C GLN A 650 9.46 -15.22 -27.31
N LEU A 651 8.51 -14.92 -28.20
CA LEU A 651 8.10 -15.77 -29.33
C LEU A 651 8.80 -15.40 -30.65
N GLN A 652 9.28 -14.17 -30.78
CA GLN A 652 9.91 -13.65 -32.01
C GLN A 652 11.30 -14.28 -32.24
N ALA A 653 11.46 -15.06 -33.30
CA ALA A 653 12.74 -15.67 -33.67
C ALA A 653 13.78 -14.67 -34.26
N PHE A 654 13.57 -13.36 -34.10
CA PHE A 654 14.50 -12.33 -34.53
C PHE A 654 15.65 -12.21 -33.53
N GLN A 655 16.88 -12.07 -34.06
CA GLN A 655 18.06 -11.81 -33.24
C GLN A 655 18.18 -10.31 -32.98
N ASN A 656 17.87 -9.89 -31.76
CA ASN A 656 18.16 -8.53 -31.33
C ASN A 656 19.68 -8.39 -31.11
N VAL A 657 20.31 -7.53 -31.93
CA VAL A 657 21.75 -7.23 -31.92
C VAL A 657 22.08 -5.83 -31.37
N SER A 658 21.15 -5.18 -30.67
CA SER A 658 21.40 -3.86 -30.06
C SER A 658 22.62 -3.85 -29.14
N ASN A 659 22.98 -5.02 -28.57
CA ASN A 659 24.29 -5.29 -27.97
C ASN A 659 24.97 -6.47 -28.69
N PRO A 660 25.99 -6.23 -29.53
CA PRO A 660 26.70 -7.29 -30.25
C PRO A 660 27.36 -8.36 -29.35
N LEU A 661 27.69 -8.02 -28.11
CA LEU A 661 28.27 -8.95 -27.13
C LEU A 661 27.23 -9.77 -26.36
N ASN A 662 25.94 -9.42 -26.49
CA ASN A 662 24.83 -10.14 -25.88
C ASN A 662 23.59 -10.11 -26.78
N THR A 663 23.42 -11.15 -27.59
CA THR A 663 22.32 -11.26 -28.55
C THR A 663 21.13 -12.02 -27.95
N ILE A 664 19.91 -11.58 -28.25
CA ILE A 664 18.67 -12.20 -27.74
C ILE A 664 17.86 -12.74 -28.91
N VAL A 665 17.46 -14.01 -28.84
CA VAL A 665 16.64 -14.69 -29.85
C VAL A 665 15.42 -15.31 -29.19
N GLY A 666 14.21 -14.91 -29.60
CA GLY A 666 12.98 -15.50 -29.08
C GLY A 666 12.77 -16.95 -29.54
N ASN A 667 11.89 -17.65 -28.85
CA ASN A 667 11.55 -19.05 -29.09
C ASN A 667 10.07 -19.18 -29.52
N PRO A 668 9.80 -19.48 -30.80
CA PRO A 668 8.45 -19.63 -31.31
C PRO A 668 7.75 -20.90 -30.81
N ASP A 669 8.37 -21.78 -30.03
CA ASP A 669 7.76 -23.00 -29.51
C ASP A 669 7.20 -22.85 -28.07
N LEU A 670 7.31 -21.66 -27.48
CA LEU A 670 6.84 -21.46 -26.11
C LEU A 670 5.33 -21.68 -25.97
N SER A 671 4.98 -22.34 -24.86
CA SER A 671 3.61 -22.57 -24.41
C SER A 671 3.24 -21.61 -23.26
N PRO A 672 1.94 -21.33 -23.03
CA PRO A 672 1.49 -20.56 -21.87
C PRO A 672 1.89 -21.20 -20.54
N SER A 673 2.18 -20.38 -19.54
CA SER A 673 2.42 -20.84 -18.17
C SER A 673 1.10 -20.95 -17.41
N ASN A 674 0.97 -21.99 -16.59
CA ASN A 674 -0.17 -22.10 -15.66
C ASN A 674 0.28 -21.71 -14.26
N ASP A 675 -0.38 -20.69 -13.72
CA ASP A 675 -0.08 -20.11 -12.43
C ASP A 675 -1.15 -20.52 -11.42
N HIS A 676 -0.77 -21.36 -10.45
CA HIS A 676 -1.62 -21.77 -9.35
C HIS A 676 -1.32 -20.91 -8.14
N ARG A 677 -2.29 -20.12 -7.71
CA ARG A 677 -2.22 -19.34 -6.48
C ARG A 677 -3.12 -19.95 -5.42
N ILE A 678 -2.55 -20.26 -4.26
CA ILE A 678 -3.26 -20.73 -3.08
C ILE A 678 -3.03 -19.71 -1.98
N SER A 679 -4.09 -19.26 -1.34
CA SER A 679 -4.00 -18.41 -0.15
C SER A 679 -4.93 -18.91 0.94
N LEU A 680 -4.44 -18.91 2.18
CA LEU A 680 -5.17 -19.29 3.37
C LEU A 680 -4.98 -18.18 4.40
N GLY A 681 -6.09 -17.73 4.98
CA GLY A 681 -6.07 -16.76 6.06
C GLY A 681 -6.83 -17.27 7.26
N PHE A 682 -6.27 -17.04 8.44
CA PHE A 682 -6.93 -17.25 9.72
C PHE A 682 -6.81 -15.99 10.54
N ASN A 683 -7.94 -15.50 11.01
CA ASN A 683 -8.03 -14.33 11.85
C ASN A 683 -8.80 -14.68 13.12
N ALA A 684 -8.20 -14.42 14.27
CA ALA A 684 -8.85 -14.49 15.57
C ALA A 684 -8.52 -13.24 16.37
N PHE A 685 -9.50 -12.38 16.60
CA PHE A 685 -9.35 -11.16 17.38
C PHE A 685 -10.41 -11.06 18.47
N ASP A 686 -9.97 -11.02 19.73
CA ASP A 686 -10.84 -10.82 20.88
C ASP A 686 -10.66 -9.40 21.43
N TRP A 687 -11.64 -8.53 21.18
CA TRP A 687 -11.63 -7.14 21.63
C TRP A 687 -11.66 -6.98 23.16
N GLN A 688 -12.26 -7.92 23.91
CA GLN A 688 -12.31 -7.88 25.38
C GLN A 688 -10.93 -8.19 25.96
N LYS A 689 -10.35 -9.31 25.50
CA LYS A 689 -9.01 -9.75 25.91
C LYS A 689 -7.89 -8.98 25.23
N ARG A 690 -8.24 -8.09 24.28
CA ARG A 690 -7.35 -7.28 23.44
C ARG A 690 -6.21 -8.13 22.88
N THR A 691 -6.57 -9.31 22.40
CA THR A 691 -5.63 -10.32 21.92
C THR A 691 -5.96 -10.62 20.47
N GLY A 692 -4.96 -10.55 19.59
CA GLY A 692 -5.07 -10.86 18.17
C GLY A 692 -4.15 -11.99 17.78
N PHE A 693 -4.62 -12.86 16.92
CA PHE A 693 -3.84 -13.88 16.23
C PHE A 693 -4.20 -13.88 14.75
N TYR A 694 -3.19 -13.70 13.91
CA TYR A 694 -3.31 -13.67 12.46
C TYR A 694 -2.34 -14.68 11.88
N ALA A 695 -2.84 -15.55 11.02
CA ALA A 695 -2.03 -16.44 10.22
C ALA A 695 -2.41 -16.28 8.75
N TYR A 696 -1.40 -16.14 7.90
CA TYR A 696 -1.56 -16.12 6.45
C TYR A 696 -0.57 -17.12 5.87
N ILE A 697 -1.02 -17.96 4.95
CA ILE A 697 -0.19 -18.89 4.20
C ILE A 697 -0.54 -18.70 2.73
N GLY A 698 0.48 -18.46 1.90
CA GLY A 698 0.32 -18.27 0.47
C GLY A 698 1.32 -19.12 -0.31
N GLY A 699 0.95 -19.45 -1.55
CA GLY A 699 1.82 -20.17 -2.46
C GLY A 699 1.47 -19.87 -3.91
N ASP A 700 2.49 -19.62 -4.72
CA ASP A 700 2.42 -19.59 -6.18
C ASP A 700 3.21 -20.81 -6.70
N LEU A 701 2.56 -21.66 -7.50
CA LEU A 701 3.19 -22.77 -8.22
C LEU A 701 3.09 -22.46 -9.71
N ASN A 702 4.22 -22.51 -10.41
CA ASN A 702 4.28 -22.18 -11.83
C ASN A 702 4.61 -23.46 -12.63
N GLU A 703 3.72 -23.81 -13.55
CA GLU A 703 3.93 -24.84 -14.55
C GLU A 703 4.23 -24.19 -15.90
N ASN A 704 5.12 -24.79 -16.67
CA ASN A 704 5.59 -24.28 -17.96
C ASN A 704 6.04 -22.81 -17.90
N GLN A 705 6.73 -22.40 -16.84
CA GLN A 705 7.18 -21.02 -16.72
C GLN A 705 8.24 -20.71 -17.79
N VAL A 706 8.07 -19.62 -18.54
CA VAL A 706 9.08 -19.15 -19.48
C VAL A 706 10.26 -18.53 -18.71
N VAL A 707 11.45 -19.07 -18.89
CA VAL A 707 12.71 -18.56 -18.29
C VAL A 707 13.77 -18.31 -19.36
N ASN A 708 14.73 -17.43 -19.05
CA ASN A 708 15.86 -17.16 -19.93
C ASN A 708 16.86 -18.32 -19.89
N LYS A 709 17.44 -18.62 -21.05
CA LYS A 709 18.50 -19.60 -21.25
C LYS A 709 19.64 -18.92 -22.01
N THR A 710 20.75 -18.69 -21.33
CA THR A 710 21.94 -18.03 -21.91
C THR A 710 23.07 -19.03 -22.10
N THR A 711 23.72 -18.97 -23.26
CA THR A 711 24.96 -19.68 -23.59
C THR A 711 26.04 -18.67 -23.93
N VAL A 712 27.27 -18.94 -23.53
CA VAL A 712 28.44 -18.11 -23.84
C VAL A 712 29.40 -18.95 -24.67
N ASP A 713 29.83 -18.42 -25.81
CA ASP A 713 30.81 -19.08 -26.69
C ASP A 713 32.26 -18.77 -26.29
N ASP A 714 33.21 -19.35 -27.03
CA ASP A 714 34.66 -19.21 -26.78
C ASP A 714 35.16 -17.76 -27.01
N ASP A 715 34.39 -16.92 -27.72
CA ASP A 715 34.68 -15.50 -27.98
C ASP A 715 33.99 -14.57 -26.95
N PHE A 716 33.43 -15.14 -25.87
CA PHE A 716 32.67 -14.45 -24.81
C PHE A 716 31.38 -13.77 -25.28
N VAL A 717 30.86 -14.14 -26.46
CA VAL A 717 29.57 -13.64 -26.93
C VAL A 717 28.46 -14.44 -26.25
N SER A 718 27.55 -13.72 -25.60
CA SER A 718 26.38 -14.33 -24.96
C SER A 718 25.21 -14.39 -25.93
N THR A 719 24.59 -15.57 -26.06
CA THR A 719 23.31 -15.73 -26.77
C THR A 719 22.24 -16.14 -25.77
N THR A 720 21.16 -15.36 -25.66
CA THR A 720 20.04 -15.62 -24.77
C THR A 720 18.80 -16.01 -25.56
N THR A 721 18.21 -17.16 -25.22
CA THR A 721 16.89 -17.60 -25.68
C THR A 721 15.96 -17.91 -24.51
N TYR A 722 14.78 -18.50 -24.76
CA TYR A 722 13.77 -18.80 -23.76
C TYR A 722 13.35 -20.26 -23.77
N ALA A 723 13.01 -20.82 -22.61
CA ALA A 723 12.50 -22.18 -22.47
C ALA A 723 11.38 -22.25 -21.42
N ASN A 724 10.39 -23.13 -21.63
CA ASN A 724 9.42 -23.48 -20.59
C ASN A 724 10.06 -24.45 -19.58
N VAL A 725 9.95 -24.17 -18.29
CA VAL A 725 10.46 -25.03 -17.21
C VAL A 725 9.41 -25.26 -16.13
N ASP A 726 9.48 -26.43 -15.49
CA ASP A 726 8.61 -26.82 -14.38
C ASP A 726 9.33 -26.83 -13.03
N GLY A 727 8.54 -26.71 -11.97
CA GLY A 727 9.02 -26.86 -10.59
C GLY A 727 9.45 -25.56 -9.93
N ASN A 728 9.11 -24.43 -10.54
CA ASN A 728 9.18 -23.10 -9.94
C ASN A 728 8.04 -22.92 -8.94
N TYR A 729 8.38 -22.43 -7.74
CA TYR A 729 7.38 -22.10 -6.75
C TYR A 729 7.86 -21.04 -5.78
N ASN A 730 6.90 -20.35 -5.18
CA ASN A 730 7.11 -19.42 -4.09
C ASN A 730 6.05 -19.67 -3.01
N ALA A 731 6.46 -20.20 -1.86
CA ALA A 731 5.59 -20.43 -0.72
C ALA A 731 5.99 -19.51 0.43
N TYR A 732 5.02 -18.94 1.12
CA TYR A 732 5.27 -18.02 2.23
C TYR A 732 4.21 -18.15 3.31
N ALA A 733 4.61 -17.90 4.55
CA ALA A 733 3.71 -17.89 5.69
C ALA A 733 4.05 -16.73 6.61
N SER A 734 3.03 -16.13 7.20
CA SER A 734 3.14 -15.04 8.16
C SER A 734 2.26 -15.34 9.35
N LEU A 735 2.86 -15.33 10.54
CA LEU A 735 2.17 -15.48 11.81
C LEU A 735 2.35 -14.19 12.60
N ASN A 736 1.29 -13.72 13.24
CA ASN A 736 1.34 -12.59 14.14
C ASN A 736 0.44 -12.83 15.34
N TYR A 737 0.97 -12.55 16.53
CA TYR A 737 0.23 -12.56 17.77
C TYR A 737 0.45 -11.21 18.45
N SER A 738 -0.64 -10.55 18.85
CA SER A 738 -0.60 -9.29 19.57
C SER A 738 -1.46 -9.36 20.83
N LYS A 739 -1.04 -8.64 21.88
CA LYS A 739 -1.80 -8.51 23.11
C LYS A 739 -1.58 -7.15 23.77
N ASP A 740 -2.68 -6.50 24.14
CA ASP A 740 -2.66 -5.26 24.92
C ASP A 740 -2.92 -5.55 26.40
N PHE A 741 -1.93 -5.25 27.23
CA PHE A 741 -2.00 -5.27 28.69
C PHE A 741 -2.31 -3.86 29.19
N LYS A 742 -3.55 -3.62 29.64
CA LYS A 742 -3.89 -2.42 30.42
C LYS A 742 -3.35 -2.58 31.84
N LEU A 743 -2.41 -1.72 32.23
CA LEU A 743 -1.92 -1.67 33.61
C LEU A 743 -2.90 -0.89 34.49
N ASP A 744 -3.39 0.24 33.98
CA ASP A 744 -4.38 1.12 34.59
C ASP A 744 -5.10 1.96 33.50
N SER A 745 -5.82 3.02 33.89
CA SER A 745 -6.59 3.89 32.97
C SER A 745 -5.72 4.78 32.06
N ILE A 746 -4.43 4.93 32.37
CA ILE A 746 -3.49 5.81 31.66
C ILE A 746 -2.27 5.07 31.09
N ARG A 747 -2.01 3.82 31.51
CA ARG A 747 -0.84 3.02 31.09
C ARG A 747 -1.26 1.73 30.41
N THR A 748 -0.72 1.52 29.21
CA THR A 748 -0.94 0.31 28.41
C THR A 748 0.38 -0.19 27.85
N ILE A 749 0.61 -1.51 27.89
CA ILE A 749 1.69 -2.19 27.17
C ILE A 749 1.04 -3.01 26.06
N LYS A 750 1.43 -2.77 24.81
CA LYS A 750 1.09 -3.65 23.69
C LYS A 750 2.31 -4.49 23.36
N ALA A 751 2.17 -5.80 23.34
CA ALA A 751 3.23 -6.72 22.95
C ALA A 751 2.79 -7.46 21.68
N SER A 752 3.63 -7.42 20.66
CA SER A 752 3.38 -8.09 19.38
C SER A 752 4.59 -8.92 18.99
N ILE A 753 4.37 -10.18 18.69
CA ILE A 753 5.37 -11.06 18.09
C ILE A 753 4.88 -11.49 16.72
N GLY A 754 5.78 -11.64 15.78
CA GLY A 754 5.44 -12.18 14.48
C GLY A 754 6.60 -12.93 13.88
N MET A 755 6.29 -13.70 12.85
CA MET A 755 7.26 -14.47 12.12
C MET A 755 6.79 -14.57 10.69
N THR A 756 7.65 -14.15 9.76
CA THR A 756 7.42 -14.39 8.34
C THR A 756 8.46 -15.40 7.87
N THR A 757 8.02 -16.38 7.11
CA THR A 757 8.91 -17.36 6.47
C THR A 757 8.54 -17.49 5.01
N GLY A 758 9.54 -17.77 4.18
CA GLY A 758 9.38 -17.90 2.75
C GLY A 758 10.32 -18.95 2.20
N GLN A 759 9.87 -19.63 1.16
CA GLN A 759 10.67 -20.56 0.38
C GLN A 759 10.38 -20.33 -1.10
N ARG A 760 11.41 -19.96 -1.84
CA ARG A 760 11.34 -19.77 -3.29
C ARG A 760 12.30 -20.74 -3.96
N ARG A 761 11.81 -21.43 -4.99
CA ARG A 761 12.63 -22.24 -5.89
C ARG A 761 12.50 -21.66 -7.29
N ASN A 762 13.64 -21.36 -7.91
CA ASN A 762 13.70 -20.97 -9.32
C ASN A 762 14.62 -21.94 -10.07
N ILE A 763 14.13 -22.48 -11.16
CA ILE A 763 14.88 -23.18 -12.19
C ILE A 763 15.50 -22.12 -13.09
N ASN A 764 16.80 -22.22 -13.31
CA ASN A 764 17.60 -21.32 -14.14
C ASN A 764 18.52 -22.17 -15.02
N PHE A 765 19.17 -21.50 -15.97
CA PHE A 765 20.23 -22.07 -16.79
C PHE A 765 21.54 -21.34 -16.51
N ASN A 766 22.63 -22.09 -16.43
CA ASN A 766 23.99 -21.56 -16.48
C ASN A 766 24.73 -22.23 -17.63
N ASN A 767 25.01 -21.50 -18.71
CA ASN A 767 25.63 -22.02 -19.94
C ASN A 767 24.98 -23.32 -20.44
N ASP A 768 23.68 -23.29 -20.72
CA ASP A 768 22.82 -24.44 -21.07
C ASP A 768 22.61 -25.51 -19.97
N VAL A 769 23.30 -25.44 -18.83
CA VAL A 769 23.09 -26.39 -17.74
C VAL A 769 21.95 -25.92 -16.84
N GLN A 770 20.86 -26.70 -16.79
CA GLN A 770 19.72 -26.42 -15.93
C GLN A 770 20.06 -26.66 -14.45
N TYR A 771 19.74 -25.72 -13.57
CA TYR A 771 19.90 -25.86 -12.13
C TYR A 771 18.76 -25.21 -11.36
N ALA A 772 18.52 -25.65 -10.12
CA ALA A 772 17.59 -24.99 -9.22
C ALA A 772 18.35 -24.13 -8.20
N SER A 773 17.87 -22.91 -7.99
CA SER A 773 18.21 -22.09 -6.83
C SER A 773 17.06 -22.16 -5.82
N LYS A 774 17.38 -22.44 -4.56
CA LYS A 774 16.42 -22.51 -3.47
C LYS A 774 16.76 -21.48 -2.41
N ARG A 775 15.93 -20.45 -2.29
CA ARG A 775 16.02 -19.42 -1.25
C ARG A 775 15.03 -19.73 -0.13
N GLN A 776 15.51 -19.82 1.09
CA GLN A 776 14.70 -19.93 2.30
C GLN A 776 14.95 -18.70 3.17
N SER A 777 13.88 -18.11 3.69
CA SER A 777 13.97 -16.98 4.60
C SER A 777 13.12 -17.18 5.85
N LEU A 778 13.63 -16.71 6.98
CA LEU A 778 12.94 -16.70 8.27
C LEU A 778 13.21 -15.35 8.94
N SER A 779 12.14 -14.63 9.25
CA SER A 779 12.21 -13.27 9.79
C SER A 779 11.29 -13.11 10.99
N PRO A 780 11.71 -13.53 12.20
CA PRO A 780 10.99 -13.21 13.42
C PRO A 780 11.09 -11.72 13.73
N LYS A 781 9.99 -11.18 14.27
CA LYS A 781 9.86 -9.80 14.72
C LYS A 781 9.24 -9.76 16.11
N ALA A 782 9.69 -8.83 16.92
CA ALA A 782 9.11 -8.52 18.21
C ALA A 782 8.95 -7.00 18.34
N GLU A 783 7.82 -6.57 18.85
CA GLU A 783 7.51 -5.17 19.08
C GLU A 783 6.86 -5.03 20.46
N LEU A 784 7.31 -4.05 21.21
CA LEU A 784 6.68 -3.64 22.46
C LEU A 784 6.36 -2.16 22.35
N ARG A 785 5.13 -1.79 22.71
CA ARG A 785 4.67 -0.41 22.73
C ARG A 785 4.14 -0.08 24.12
N PHE A 786 4.89 0.72 24.86
CA PHE A 786 4.45 1.26 26.14
C PHE A 786 3.83 2.65 25.91
N ILE A 787 2.61 2.82 26.37
CA ILE A 787 1.85 4.07 26.28
C ILE A 787 1.55 4.51 27.70
N TRP A 788 2.06 5.68 28.07
CA TRP A 788 1.61 6.44 29.23
C TRP A 788 0.89 7.69 28.73
N LYS A 789 -0.44 7.62 28.75
CA LYS A 789 -1.35 8.62 28.20
C LYS A 789 -0.94 10.03 28.63
N ASN A 790 -0.75 10.91 27.64
CA ASN A 790 -0.33 12.31 27.79
C ASN A 790 1.04 12.54 28.46
N VAL A 791 1.87 11.52 28.61
CA VAL A 791 3.21 11.64 29.22
C VAL A 791 4.26 11.11 28.29
N MET A 792 4.16 9.85 27.87
CA MET A 792 5.16 9.26 26.98
C MET A 792 4.65 8.07 26.19
N GLU A 793 5.32 7.81 25.08
CA GLU A 793 5.22 6.60 24.29
C GLU A 793 6.64 6.08 24.02
N PHE A 794 6.80 4.76 24.12
CA PHE A 794 8.07 4.07 23.92
C PHE A 794 7.83 2.79 23.13
N ARG A 795 8.43 2.69 21.95
CA ARG A 795 8.14 1.65 20.97
C ARG A 795 9.42 1.01 20.41
N PRO A 796 10.09 0.14 21.17
CA PRO A 796 11.15 -0.70 20.64
C PRO A 796 10.59 -1.77 19.71
N ARG A 797 11.24 -1.95 18.58
CA ARG A 797 10.98 -3.01 17.62
C ARG A 797 12.29 -3.69 17.26
N TYR A 798 12.24 -5.00 17.18
CA TYR A 798 13.35 -5.86 16.81
C TYR A 798 12.93 -6.77 15.67
N SER A 799 13.77 -6.87 14.65
CA SER A 799 13.59 -7.79 13.53
C SER A 799 14.94 -8.38 13.16
N ILE A 800 14.99 -9.70 13.04
CA ILE A 800 16.17 -10.41 12.53
C ILE A 800 15.72 -11.27 11.36
N SER A 801 16.50 -11.28 10.29
CA SER A 801 16.21 -12.03 9.08
C SER A 801 17.36 -12.96 8.75
N PHE A 802 17.05 -14.24 8.61
CA PHE A 802 17.95 -15.27 8.15
C PHE A 802 17.53 -15.64 6.73
N THR A 803 18.45 -15.56 5.77
CA THR A 803 18.23 -16.03 4.40
C THR A 803 19.29 -17.05 4.05
N LYS A 804 18.87 -18.20 3.53
CA LYS A 804 19.74 -19.25 3.01
C LYS A 804 19.45 -19.46 1.53
N ASN A 805 20.48 -19.34 0.71
CA ASN A 805 20.43 -19.65 -0.72
C ASN A 805 21.21 -20.94 -0.95
N LYS A 806 20.55 -21.93 -1.53
CA LYS A 806 21.14 -23.19 -1.96
C LYS A 806 21.10 -23.31 -3.48
N TYR A 807 22.08 -23.99 -4.04
CA TYR A 807 22.15 -24.29 -5.47
C TYR A 807 22.34 -25.79 -5.67
N ASP A 808 21.66 -26.32 -6.68
CA ASP A 808 21.75 -27.74 -7.03
C ASP A 808 22.91 -28.02 -8.03
N LEU A 809 23.84 -27.05 -8.20
CA LEU A 809 25.04 -27.14 -9.04
C LEU A 809 26.30 -27.14 -8.14
N PRO A 810 27.24 -28.10 -8.28
CA PRO A 810 28.43 -28.21 -7.41
C PRO A 810 29.38 -27.01 -7.43
N GLU A 811 29.46 -26.29 -8.55
CA GLU A 811 30.32 -25.12 -8.76
C GLU A 811 29.84 -23.90 -7.97
N PHE A 812 28.63 -23.95 -7.41
CA PHE A 812 28.00 -22.84 -6.72
C PHE A 812 27.90 -23.08 -5.22
N GLU A 813 28.56 -22.21 -4.45
CA GLU A 813 28.52 -22.31 -2.99
C GLU A 813 27.19 -21.83 -2.40
N ASP A 814 26.68 -22.61 -1.44
CA ASP A 814 25.56 -22.21 -0.57
C ASP A 814 25.91 -20.92 0.19
N ARG A 815 25.00 -19.96 0.22
CA ARG A 815 25.20 -18.67 0.92
C ARG A 815 24.17 -18.47 2.04
N ASN A 816 24.64 -18.04 3.21
CA ASN A 816 23.80 -17.66 4.34
C ASN A 816 23.95 -16.15 4.59
N PHE A 817 22.83 -15.47 4.76
CA PHE A 817 22.77 -14.04 5.05
C PHE A 817 22.02 -13.82 6.36
N LEU A 818 22.59 -12.99 7.22
CA LEU A 818 21.94 -12.43 8.40
C LEU A 818 21.72 -10.94 8.18
N TYR A 819 20.54 -10.43 8.55
CA TYR A 819 20.25 -9.01 8.60
C TYR A 819 19.51 -8.70 9.90
N LEU A 820 19.92 -7.65 10.60
CA LEU A 820 19.33 -7.23 11.87
C LEU A 820 18.88 -5.77 11.78
N ASP A 821 17.68 -5.53 12.27
CA ASP A 821 17.05 -4.21 12.39
C ASP A 821 16.55 -4.02 13.82
N LEU A 822 16.98 -2.93 14.44
CA LEU A 822 16.56 -2.47 15.75
C LEU A 822 16.02 -1.06 15.56
N SER A 823 14.74 -0.86 15.86
CA SER A 823 14.12 0.46 15.83
C SER A 823 13.61 0.84 17.21
N LEU A 824 13.73 2.12 17.54
CA LEU A 824 13.20 2.71 18.76
C LEU A 824 12.55 4.04 18.41
N SER A 825 11.23 4.07 18.53
CA SER A 825 10.45 5.31 18.46
C SER A 825 10.03 5.75 19.86
N THR A 826 10.19 7.03 20.16
CA THR A 826 9.78 7.63 21.44
C THR A 826 9.00 8.90 21.20
N ALA A 827 8.01 9.17 22.05
CA ALA A 827 7.33 10.44 22.12
C ALA A 827 7.20 10.85 23.59
N LEU A 828 7.64 12.05 23.94
CA LEU A 828 7.53 12.63 25.28
C LEU A 828 6.64 13.85 25.19
N PHE A 829 5.52 13.81 25.91
CA PHE A 829 4.56 14.90 26.02
C PHE A 829 4.85 15.66 27.33
N LEU A 830 5.64 16.72 27.22
CA LEU A 830 6.11 17.48 28.37
C LEU A 830 5.06 18.55 28.78
N PRO A 831 5.02 18.95 30.06
CA PRO A 831 4.19 20.06 30.51
C PRO A 831 4.42 21.34 29.67
N LYS A 832 3.38 22.17 29.55
CA LYS A 832 3.37 23.41 28.74
C LYS A 832 3.41 23.19 27.21
N LYS A 833 2.71 22.18 26.69
CA LYS A 833 2.49 22.00 25.23
C LYS A 833 3.77 21.68 24.43
N PHE A 834 4.77 21.10 25.09
CA PHE A 834 5.99 20.61 24.45
C PHE A 834 5.86 19.14 24.11
N GLU A 835 6.34 18.78 22.92
CA GLU A 835 6.40 17.40 22.45
C GLU A 835 7.79 17.13 21.89
N TRP A 836 8.45 16.07 22.37
CA TRP A 836 9.74 15.64 21.87
C TRP A 836 9.65 14.21 21.36
N ARG A 837 9.99 14.01 20.09
CA ARG A 837 9.99 12.70 19.44
C ARG A 837 11.37 12.32 18.96
N ASN A 838 11.66 11.04 19.02
CA ASN A 838 12.88 10.46 18.46
C ASN A 838 12.52 9.17 17.74
N ASP A 839 13.10 9.01 16.55
CA ASP A 839 13.06 7.79 15.76
C ASP A 839 14.51 7.37 15.52
N VAL A 840 14.89 6.27 16.15
CA VAL A 840 16.24 5.70 16.07
C VAL A 840 16.15 4.36 15.37
N ASN A 841 16.86 4.19 14.27
CA ASN A 841 17.01 2.91 13.58
C ASN A 841 18.48 2.51 13.60
N PHE A 842 18.74 1.27 13.97
CA PHE A 842 20.02 0.62 13.85
C PHE A 842 19.88 -0.58 12.94
N ASN A 843 20.66 -0.59 11.88
CA ASN A 843 20.77 -1.75 11.02
C ASN A 843 22.15 -2.39 11.16
N TYR A 844 22.21 -3.71 10.97
CA TYR A 844 23.45 -4.45 10.93
C TYR A 844 23.38 -5.54 9.87
N ASN A 845 24.33 -5.47 8.93
CA ASN A 845 24.50 -6.44 7.87
C ASN A 845 25.94 -6.99 7.90
N PRO A 846 26.19 -8.13 8.58
CA PRO A 846 27.52 -8.72 8.66
C PRO A 846 28.08 -9.20 7.32
N ASN A 847 27.22 -9.39 6.30
CA ASN A 847 27.61 -9.96 5.00
C ASN A 847 28.27 -8.93 4.07
N ILE A 848 28.43 -7.69 4.50
CA ILE A 848 29.18 -6.66 3.78
C ILE A 848 30.70 -6.94 3.95
N GLY A 849 31.45 -6.79 2.86
CA GLY A 849 32.90 -7.04 2.80
C GLY A 849 33.73 -6.14 3.74
N PRO A 850 35.02 -6.48 3.96
CA PRO A 850 35.95 -5.63 4.70
C PRO A 850 36.08 -4.24 4.04
N GLY A 851 36.11 -3.16 4.83
CA GLY A 851 36.25 -1.78 4.33
C GLY A 851 34.95 -0.97 4.28
N PHE A 852 33.79 -1.60 4.41
CA PHE A 852 32.49 -0.92 4.36
C PHE A 852 31.79 -0.91 5.74
N GLN A 853 30.90 0.07 5.95
CA GLN A 853 30.16 0.23 7.19
C GLN A 853 29.11 -0.88 7.35
N LYS A 854 29.39 -1.85 8.24
CA LYS A 854 28.50 -2.99 8.50
C LYS A 854 27.27 -2.65 9.33
N SER A 855 27.30 -1.53 10.03
CA SER A 855 26.21 -1.05 10.88
C SER A 855 26.03 0.46 10.77
N ALA A 856 24.80 0.93 10.62
CA ALA A 856 24.48 2.35 10.62
C ALA A 856 23.42 2.67 11.66
N TRP A 857 23.58 3.82 12.32
CA TRP A 857 22.57 4.41 13.20
C TRP A 857 21.95 5.61 12.50
N PHE A 858 20.64 5.57 12.30
CA PHE A 858 19.84 6.67 11.81
C PHE A 858 19.02 7.22 12.97
N TRP A 859 19.23 8.49 13.32
CA TRP A 859 18.47 9.13 14.39
C TRP A 859 17.83 10.42 13.90
N ASN A 860 16.51 10.40 13.78
CA ASN A 860 15.70 11.58 13.52
C ASN A 860 15.08 12.07 14.83
N SER A 861 15.09 13.39 15.05
CA SER A 861 14.55 14.00 16.26
C SER A 861 13.66 15.18 15.92
N THR A 862 12.56 15.36 16.66
CA THR A 862 11.60 16.44 16.43
C THR A 862 11.15 17.02 17.76
N LEU A 863 11.31 18.33 17.92
CA LEU A 863 10.79 19.09 19.04
C LEU A 863 9.68 20.02 18.55
N ALA A 864 8.47 19.86 19.10
CA ALA A 864 7.29 20.63 18.72
C ALA A 864 6.73 21.39 19.93
N TYR A 865 6.22 22.59 19.67
CA TYR A 865 5.61 23.46 20.68
C TYR A 865 4.30 24.06 20.17
N SER A 866 3.19 23.73 20.83
CA SER A 866 1.87 24.23 20.41
C SER A 866 1.62 25.67 20.89
N VAL A 867 1.22 26.52 19.95
CA VAL A 867 0.92 27.95 20.10
C VAL A 867 -0.52 28.24 19.66
N LEU A 868 -0.96 29.51 19.76
CA LEU A 868 -2.29 29.96 19.27
C LEU A 868 -3.47 29.12 19.79
N LYS A 869 -3.51 28.82 21.10
CA LYS A 869 -4.53 27.93 21.70
C LYS A 869 -4.62 26.57 20.99
N ASP A 870 -3.47 25.98 20.68
CA ASP A 870 -3.34 24.68 20.01
C ASP A 870 -3.74 24.67 18.52
N ALA A 871 -4.03 25.85 17.96
CA ALA A 871 -4.27 26.02 16.53
C ALA A 871 -2.98 26.13 15.70
N GLY A 872 -1.82 26.41 16.33
CA GLY A 872 -0.54 26.44 15.62
C GLY A 872 0.54 25.60 16.31
N THR A 873 1.51 25.11 15.55
CA THR A 873 2.69 24.44 16.10
C THR A 873 3.98 24.97 15.47
N VAL A 874 4.96 25.26 16.33
CA VAL A 874 6.34 25.55 15.95
C VAL A 874 7.15 24.28 16.17
N THR A 875 7.88 23.83 15.14
CA THR A 875 8.57 22.55 15.16
C THR A 875 10.01 22.68 14.67
N LEU A 876 10.96 22.25 15.51
CA LEU A 876 12.37 22.10 15.18
C LEU A 876 12.66 20.61 14.90
N LYS A 877 13.10 20.31 13.68
CA LYS A 877 13.41 18.96 13.22
C LYS A 877 14.91 18.82 13.00
N VAL A 878 15.44 17.64 13.30
CA VAL A 878 16.79 17.24 12.94
C VAL A 878 16.72 15.90 12.22
N TYR A 879 17.20 15.88 10.99
CA TYR A 879 17.33 14.68 10.18
C TYR A 879 18.75 14.15 10.26
N ASP A 880 18.90 12.85 10.48
CA ASP A 880 20.18 12.16 10.66
C ASP A 880 21.13 12.86 11.64
N LEU A 881 20.74 12.93 12.92
CA LEU A 881 21.48 13.59 13.99
C LEU A 881 22.93 13.05 14.14
N LEU A 882 23.19 11.82 13.71
CA LEU A 882 24.50 11.18 13.80
C LEU A 882 25.34 11.31 12.51
N ASN A 883 24.75 11.85 11.44
CA ASN A 883 25.38 12.01 10.13
C ASN A 883 26.02 10.72 9.61
N GLN A 884 25.27 9.61 9.67
CA GLN A 884 25.73 8.29 9.25
C GLN A 884 25.01 7.76 8.01
N ASN A 885 24.15 8.56 7.38
CA ASN A 885 23.48 8.18 6.15
C ASN A 885 24.49 8.07 5.00
N THR A 886 24.92 6.84 4.72
CA THR A 886 25.68 6.50 3.52
C THR A 886 24.86 5.45 2.78
N ASN A 887 24.28 5.77 1.62
CA ASN A 887 23.53 4.81 0.80
C ASN A 887 24.48 3.88 0.04
N ALA A 888 25.43 3.29 0.75
CA ALA A 888 26.33 2.28 0.25
C ALA A 888 25.65 0.91 0.34
N ARG A 889 25.64 0.18 -0.77
CA ARG A 889 25.05 -1.17 -0.86
C ARG A 889 26.05 -2.10 -1.52
N ARG A 890 26.21 -3.29 -0.94
CA ARG A 890 26.86 -4.43 -1.59
C ARG A 890 25.83 -5.43 -2.07
N THR A 891 25.92 -5.83 -3.33
CA THR A 891 25.16 -6.94 -3.90
C THR A 891 26.14 -8.02 -4.33
N ALA A 892 26.04 -9.20 -3.73
CA ALA A 892 26.88 -10.35 -4.09
C ALA A 892 26.00 -11.44 -4.72
N THR A 893 26.13 -11.61 -6.03
CA THR A 893 25.54 -12.71 -6.79
C THR A 893 26.59 -13.80 -7.01
N GLN A 894 26.24 -14.77 -7.85
CA GLN A 894 27.12 -15.84 -8.29
C GLN A 894 28.16 -15.38 -9.31
N ASN A 895 27.78 -14.47 -10.21
CA ASN A 895 28.58 -13.99 -11.32
C ASN A 895 29.20 -12.61 -11.08
N TYR A 896 28.87 -11.93 -9.97
CA TYR A 896 29.55 -10.70 -9.59
C TYR A 896 29.39 -10.33 -8.10
N ILE A 897 30.27 -9.44 -7.66
CA ILE A 897 30.15 -8.71 -6.40
C ILE A 897 30.23 -7.22 -6.72
N GLN A 898 29.19 -6.47 -6.40
CA GLN A 898 29.09 -5.05 -6.71
C GLN A 898 28.90 -4.24 -5.43
N ASP A 899 29.75 -3.24 -5.24
CA ASP A 899 29.59 -2.18 -4.26
C ASP A 899 29.11 -0.92 -4.99
N SER A 900 28.02 -0.31 -4.54
CA SER A 900 27.44 0.89 -5.15
C SER A 900 27.12 1.94 -4.08
N GLN A 901 27.41 3.20 -4.37
CA GLN A 901 27.04 4.35 -3.54
C GLN A 901 26.30 5.36 -4.41
N SER A 902 25.33 6.05 -3.83
CA SER A 902 24.66 7.17 -4.49
C SER A 902 24.53 8.40 -3.59
N THR A 903 24.14 9.52 -4.19
CA THR A 903 23.74 10.73 -3.45
C THR A 903 22.59 10.42 -2.48
N VAL A 904 22.65 11.01 -1.28
CA VAL A 904 21.62 10.92 -0.24
C VAL A 904 21.33 12.28 0.38
N LEU A 905 20.20 12.39 1.08
CA LEU A 905 20.02 13.48 2.03
C LEU A 905 20.95 13.32 3.22
N GLU A 906 21.80 14.33 3.39
CA GLU A 906 22.66 14.49 4.55
C GLU A 906 21.91 15.15 5.72
N GLN A 907 22.60 15.27 6.86
CA GLN A 907 22.07 15.93 8.04
C GLN A 907 21.53 17.34 7.74
N TYR A 908 20.34 17.65 8.26
CA TYR A 908 19.81 19.01 8.25
C TYR A 908 18.96 19.32 9.48
N PHE A 909 18.90 20.60 9.81
CA PHE A 909 18.07 21.17 10.86
C PHE A 909 17.00 22.02 10.21
N MET A 910 15.74 21.89 10.63
CA MET A 910 14.63 22.62 10.01
C MET A 910 13.71 23.19 11.07
N LEU A 911 13.45 24.50 10.97
CA LEU A 911 12.42 25.18 11.73
C LEU A 911 11.17 25.32 10.86
N SER A 912 10.04 24.89 11.39
CA SER A 912 8.76 24.90 10.70
C SER A 912 7.68 25.53 11.57
N PHE A 913 6.76 26.24 10.94
CA PHE A 913 5.54 26.74 11.55
C PHE A 913 4.35 26.23 10.78
N SER A 914 3.27 25.99 11.51
CA SER A 914 2.09 25.39 10.95
C SER A 914 0.86 25.85 11.70
N TRP A 915 -0.22 26.11 10.96
CA TRP A 915 -1.42 26.75 11.46
C TRP A 915 -2.65 26.05 10.89
N LYS A 916 -3.55 25.66 11.79
CA LYS A 916 -4.87 25.09 11.52
C LYS A 916 -5.92 26.15 11.80
N PHE A 917 -6.89 26.26 10.91
CA PHE A 917 -8.08 27.09 11.12
C PHE A 917 -9.33 26.28 10.80
N ASN A 918 -10.41 26.60 11.49
CA ASN A 918 -11.68 25.94 11.35
C ASN A 918 -12.80 26.93 11.69
N SER A 919 -13.75 27.13 10.78
CA SER A 919 -14.96 27.91 11.00
C SER A 919 -16.22 27.06 11.17
N LEU A 920 -16.10 25.73 11.10
CA LEU A 920 -17.20 24.80 11.38
C LEU A 920 -17.61 24.91 12.86
N GLY A 921 -18.91 25.05 13.11
CA GLY A 921 -19.48 24.92 14.45
C GLY A 921 -19.35 26.12 15.39
N SER A 922 -18.87 27.29 14.94
CA SER A 922 -18.92 28.52 15.75
C SER A 922 -19.58 29.67 15.01
N LYS A 923 -20.91 29.80 15.21
CA LYS A 923 -21.86 30.80 14.66
C LYS A 923 -22.27 30.59 13.20
N GLY A 924 -23.21 29.67 13.00
CA GLY A 924 -24.27 29.84 12.00
C GLY A 924 -25.27 30.92 12.42
N GLU A 925 -24.80 32.15 12.62
CA GLU A 925 -25.65 33.34 12.58
C GLU A 925 -25.22 34.14 11.35
N THR A 926 -25.77 33.80 10.18
CA THR A 926 -26.02 34.85 9.21
C THR A 926 -27.18 35.67 9.76
N LYS A 927 -26.88 36.90 10.18
CA LYS A 927 -27.90 37.93 10.43
C LYS A 927 -28.93 37.92 9.31
N GLY A 928 -30.19 38.03 9.72
CA GLY A 928 -31.35 37.76 8.89
C GLY A 928 -31.41 38.48 7.54
N ASN A 929 -32.10 37.84 6.62
CA ASN A 929 -33.21 38.46 5.93
C ASN A 929 -34.22 37.37 5.59
N ASP A 930 -35.41 37.50 6.18
CA ASP A 930 -36.63 36.90 5.66
C ASP A 930 -36.75 37.22 4.18
N VAL A 931 -36.76 36.21 3.32
CA VAL A 931 -37.55 36.23 2.09
C VAL A 931 -38.02 34.81 1.81
N PHE A 932 -39.27 34.53 2.21
CA PHE A 932 -40.12 33.54 1.58
C PHE A 932 -40.03 33.68 0.05
N TYR A 933 -39.91 32.58 -0.71
CA TYR A 933 -40.82 32.34 -1.84
C TYR A 933 -40.88 30.85 -2.18
N SER A 934 -42.12 30.41 -2.34
CA SER A 934 -42.57 29.13 -2.87
C SER A 934 -42.24 28.96 -4.35
N HIS A 935 -41.68 27.81 -4.74
CA HIS A 935 -42.17 26.86 -5.75
C HIS A 935 -41.12 25.80 -6.04
#